data_AF-A0A9D8LTJ2-F1
#
_entry.id   AF-A0A9D8LTJ2-F1
#
_cell.length_a   1.000
_cell.length_b   1.000
_cell.length_c   1.000
_cell.angle_alpha   90.00
_cell.angle_beta   90.00
_cell.angle_gamma   90.00
#
_symmetry.space_group_name_H-M   'P 1'
#
loop_
_entity.id
_entity.type
_entity.pdbx_description
1 polymer ?
#
loop_
_entity_poly.entity_id
_entity_poly.type
_entity_poly.pdbx_seq_one_letter_code
_entity_poly.pdbx_strand_id
1 'polypeptide(L)'
;MNAAVHLIAQPVTDPGSARVSIEAPQGLTLAEMVDLAMPGLPESALARLRVSIAGPRGAWVIERANWRLVRPAAGMTVVVRLVPGKGNVGTILSVVVTVAAVALGQYWALPLASALQISAGVAGALITAGVGIGGNLLLQALFPSRKDASGAKPHYTVEGFRNSLNPDGDVPMVLGEHRFAPPFAMTPYTTVIGDDQYAYLLLIVGLGPHAIRNIKIGDTPIAEFSDVAVEIREGLESDLPHTLITSQVVEERVGVVLTGPSKPETRATPRDITRVELDLHFPAGMVWRKTDGTERLWYFDVRVEQRLAGTDTWQLVEQLTIWAKQTYPFFRTVAWDVPVRGQYEIQVARLTSESTTSLVTDKCVWYALRGFRPEYPLAFDQPVASIAMRIKVTNQLNGGIDNINCVAAPLCPDWDAGTGTWITRETRNPASLALYVRRGPGAAKPRAHAQFHWHEYEAWHDFCRLKGLAYDRVHDTAAAIREVEAEVAAAGRAAIRDDGRAFGVIIDRPQSIIVDHLSEVNSSAFRGEITYLRPPDGFRVKFPDRSRDYESAERIIPWPGHSGPIRLTEELQLPGIVDPDQVWIAARRRQYELTYRRERWTREQDGLLRQATRGDLVAMSHKLLDATSAAAFVSSVTDMLIMLDTDVELDPDVTYGIQFRTGQTEGSLGEVVTREISAPPGPTRALRLVGPGPVPSARDHVAIGPLAQVTVEALVHSVENAGRMRTRLTLLPAAPIIDELTDLEVPPAWDGRVGAEVPGSTNPPPAPIVIAVSAGGDTTGTPGRIVVQLRAAESAIAVVRFEVQHLLNGAPGWSGPASGLAGAGTVAFGGYAAGDVVHLQARSISSAGIPSDWTAVITVTVGDDEDALAPPVSLTAEAVPDAIQLTATAGDDDLTYRISFWQMPAGAPWAGTEAATLAGSRLCEASGTRSIRHATVFGAWDYRVTTEDFECNVSAPFGPVAVTGGQAARGAGAGNLRGAGARNIRGAG
;
A
#
# COMPACT_ATOMS: atom_id res chain seq x y z
N MET A 1 22.97 -1.17 -58.06
CA MET A 1 23.15 -0.92 -56.61
C MET A 1 24.65 -0.83 -56.35
N ASN A 2 25.16 0.33 -55.92
CA ASN A 2 26.58 0.50 -55.67
C ASN A 2 26.97 -0.31 -54.43
N ALA A 3 28.01 -1.13 -54.56
CA ALA A 3 28.47 -2.01 -53.50
C ALA A 3 29.14 -1.17 -52.40
N ALA A 4 28.49 -1.04 -51.24
CA ALA A 4 28.92 -0.19 -50.13
C ALA A 4 29.58 -1.00 -49.01
N VAL A 5 30.48 -0.34 -48.26
CA VAL A 5 31.07 -0.84 -47.01
C VAL A 5 30.48 -0.01 -45.87
N HIS A 6 29.93 -0.66 -44.85
CA HIS A 6 29.38 0.04 -43.70
C HIS A 6 30.48 0.40 -42.71
N LEU A 7 30.59 1.68 -42.36
CA LEU A 7 31.60 2.18 -41.44
C LEU A 7 30.92 2.73 -40.18
N ILE A 8 31.28 2.19 -39.02
CA ILE A 8 30.78 2.62 -37.72
C ILE A 8 31.95 3.15 -36.90
N ALA A 9 31.87 4.41 -36.53
CA ALA A 9 32.89 5.14 -35.82
C ALA A 9 32.38 5.59 -34.46
N GLN A 10 33.16 5.34 -33.41
CA GLN A 10 32.86 5.72 -32.04
C GLN A 10 34.00 6.56 -31.47
N PRO A 11 33.86 7.90 -31.51
CA PRO A 11 34.94 8.84 -31.18
C PRO A 11 35.16 9.03 -29.67
N VAL A 12 34.27 8.51 -28.82
CA VAL A 12 34.34 8.60 -27.35
C VAL A 12 34.39 7.21 -26.72
N THR A 13 34.92 7.11 -25.50
CA THR A 13 35.13 5.84 -24.78
C THR A 13 33.85 5.24 -24.18
N ASP A 14 32.78 6.03 -24.09
CA ASP A 14 31.47 5.59 -23.62
C ASP A 14 30.68 4.87 -24.75
N PRO A 15 30.24 3.62 -24.57
CA PRO A 15 29.59 2.81 -25.59
C PRO A 15 28.24 3.38 -26.12
N GLY A 16 27.59 4.29 -25.39
CA GLY A 16 26.27 4.83 -25.76
C GLY A 16 26.25 6.20 -26.45
N SER A 17 27.33 6.99 -26.38
CA SER A 17 27.34 8.38 -26.86
C SER A 17 28.15 8.60 -28.16
N ALA A 18 27.64 9.48 -29.03
CA ALA A 18 28.26 9.98 -30.26
C ALA A 18 28.69 8.95 -31.33
N ARG A 19 27.94 7.85 -31.52
CA ARG A 19 28.16 6.90 -32.63
C ARG A 19 27.86 7.54 -33.99
N VAL A 20 28.79 7.39 -34.93
CA VAL A 20 28.65 7.84 -36.32
C VAL A 20 28.61 6.61 -37.23
N SER A 21 27.65 6.56 -38.16
CA SER A 21 27.51 5.48 -39.15
C SER A 21 27.53 6.09 -40.55
N ILE A 22 28.41 5.61 -41.41
CA ILE A 22 28.62 6.13 -42.76
C ILE A 22 28.68 4.95 -43.74
N GLU A 23 28.10 5.11 -44.92
CA GLU A 23 28.33 4.20 -46.04
C GLU A 23 29.49 4.70 -46.88
N ALA A 24 30.57 3.92 -46.94
CA ALA A 24 31.73 4.24 -47.73
C ALA A 24 31.72 3.45 -49.05
N PRO A 25 32.11 4.06 -50.18
CA PRO A 25 32.24 3.34 -51.44
C PRO A 25 33.34 2.28 -51.35
N GLN A 26 33.12 1.14 -52.00
CA GLN A 26 34.09 0.06 -52.09
C GLN A 26 35.39 0.54 -52.77
N GLY A 27 36.55 0.14 -52.23
CA GLY A 27 37.88 0.45 -52.79
C GLY A 27 38.72 1.41 -51.95
N LEU A 28 38.11 2.09 -50.98
CA LEU A 28 38.84 2.88 -49.99
C LEU A 28 39.64 1.99 -49.02
N THR A 29 40.82 2.44 -48.65
CA THR A 29 41.65 1.84 -47.60
C THR A 29 41.06 2.14 -46.22
N LEU A 30 41.39 1.33 -45.22
CA LEU A 30 40.97 1.62 -43.84
C LEU A 30 41.47 2.98 -43.35
N ALA A 31 42.65 3.43 -43.78
CA ALA A 31 43.16 4.75 -43.44
C ALA A 31 42.25 5.87 -44.00
N GLU A 32 41.88 5.79 -45.27
CA GLU A 32 40.95 6.73 -45.91
C GLU A 32 39.56 6.68 -45.28
N MET A 33 39.10 5.49 -44.88
CA MET A 33 37.82 5.33 -44.17
C MET A 33 37.86 5.95 -42.76
N VAL A 34 38.95 5.80 -42.01
CA VAL A 34 39.10 6.45 -40.70
C VAL A 34 39.15 7.97 -40.85
N ASP A 35 39.88 8.49 -41.85
CA ASP A 35 39.92 9.93 -42.13
C ASP A 35 38.55 10.47 -42.56
N LEU A 36 37.75 9.68 -43.27
CA LEU A 36 36.39 10.04 -43.68
C LEU A 36 35.41 10.07 -42.50
N ALA A 37 35.54 9.15 -41.54
CA ALA A 37 34.67 9.13 -40.35
C ALA A 37 35.10 10.09 -39.24
N MET A 38 36.39 10.40 -39.14
CA MET A 38 36.95 11.24 -38.08
C MET A 38 38.04 12.17 -38.64
N PRO A 39 37.66 13.19 -39.44
CA PRO A 39 38.61 14.07 -40.11
C PRO A 39 39.44 14.89 -39.11
N GLY A 40 40.76 14.97 -39.32
CA GLY A 40 41.64 15.88 -38.58
C GLY A 40 42.09 15.40 -37.18
N LEU A 41 41.99 14.09 -36.89
CA LEU A 41 42.44 13.54 -35.60
C LEU A 41 43.97 13.72 -35.39
N PRO A 42 44.41 14.19 -34.20
CA PRO A 42 45.84 14.29 -33.89
C PRO A 42 46.47 12.90 -33.75
N GLU A 43 47.77 12.80 -34.02
CA GLU A 43 48.50 11.52 -34.09
C GLU A 43 48.48 10.70 -32.78
N SER A 44 48.39 11.39 -31.64
CA SER A 44 48.21 10.79 -30.31
C SER A 44 46.83 10.15 -30.12
N ALA A 45 45.80 10.59 -30.84
CA ALA A 45 44.48 9.99 -30.85
C ALA A 45 44.41 8.81 -31.83
N LEU A 46 45.02 8.95 -33.03
CA LEU A 46 45.13 7.85 -34.00
C LEU A 46 45.86 6.62 -33.42
N ALA A 47 46.86 6.81 -32.55
CA ALA A 47 47.56 5.72 -31.87
C ALA A 47 46.67 4.88 -30.93
N ARG A 48 45.58 5.48 -30.44
CA ARG A 48 44.63 4.88 -29.49
C ARG A 48 43.40 4.30 -30.16
N LEU A 49 43.27 4.48 -31.48
CA LEU A 49 42.22 3.86 -32.26
C LEU A 49 42.50 2.35 -32.45
N ARG A 50 41.42 1.57 -32.41
CA ARG A 50 41.39 0.17 -32.83
C ARG A 50 40.36 0.06 -33.95
N VAL A 51 40.80 -0.45 -35.08
CA VAL A 51 39.98 -0.64 -36.27
C VAL A 51 39.81 -2.13 -36.48
N SER A 52 38.56 -2.57 -36.58
CA SER A 52 38.21 -3.96 -36.86
C SER A 52 37.35 -4.04 -38.10
N ILE A 53 37.54 -5.09 -38.91
CA ILE A 53 36.65 -5.41 -40.03
C ILE A 53 35.86 -6.65 -39.62
N ALA A 54 34.54 -6.59 -39.72
CA ALA A 54 33.64 -7.71 -39.49
C ALA A 54 32.93 -8.08 -40.79
N GLY A 55 32.87 -9.37 -41.06
CA GLY A 55 32.13 -9.92 -42.19
C GLY A 55 31.68 -11.36 -41.96
N PRO A 56 31.09 -12.00 -42.99
CA PRO A 56 30.51 -13.34 -42.86
C PRO A 56 31.51 -14.43 -42.46
N ARG A 57 32.81 -14.19 -42.65
CA ARG A 57 33.90 -15.13 -42.35
C ARG A 57 34.59 -14.88 -41.01
N GLY A 58 34.14 -13.89 -40.24
CA GLY A 58 34.71 -13.52 -38.96
C GLY A 58 35.04 -12.03 -38.85
N ALA A 59 35.65 -11.67 -37.73
CA ALA A 59 36.10 -10.31 -37.46
C ALA A 59 37.58 -10.27 -37.16
N TRP A 60 38.28 -9.28 -37.71
CA TRP A 60 39.72 -9.10 -37.56
C TRP A 60 40.04 -7.70 -37.09
N VAL A 61 40.84 -7.60 -36.03
CA VAL A 61 41.46 -6.35 -35.62
C VAL A 61 42.64 -6.10 -36.54
N ILE A 62 42.64 -4.97 -37.24
CA ILE A 62 43.72 -4.62 -38.16
C ILE A 62 44.69 -3.68 -37.44
N GLU A 63 45.95 -4.08 -37.38
CA GLU A 63 47.02 -3.25 -36.81
C GLU A 63 47.23 -1.98 -37.64
N ARG A 64 47.57 -0.87 -36.97
CA ARG A 64 47.67 0.46 -37.58
C ARG A 64 48.61 0.51 -38.78
N ALA A 65 49.71 -0.24 -38.75
CA ALA A 65 50.68 -0.33 -39.85
C ALA A 65 50.03 -0.78 -41.18
N ASN A 66 48.94 -1.57 -41.10
CA ASN A 66 48.29 -2.18 -42.24
C ASN A 66 47.07 -1.38 -42.75
N TRP A 67 46.68 -0.28 -42.10
CA TRP A 67 45.46 0.46 -42.48
C TRP A 67 45.51 1.06 -43.87
N ARG A 68 46.71 1.40 -44.37
CA ARG A 68 46.91 1.91 -45.74
C ARG A 68 46.90 0.81 -46.80
N LEU A 69 46.99 -0.45 -46.40
CA LEU A 69 47.10 -1.61 -47.29
C LEU A 69 45.77 -2.38 -47.38
N VAL A 70 44.97 -2.36 -46.32
CA VAL A 70 43.73 -3.15 -46.23
C VAL A 70 42.55 -2.35 -46.80
N ARG A 71 41.89 -2.94 -47.81
CA ARG A 71 40.65 -2.43 -48.43
C ARG A 71 39.51 -3.43 -48.17
N PRO A 72 38.49 -3.07 -47.37
CA PRO A 72 37.36 -3.95 -47.13
C PRO A 72 36.54 -4.21 -48.42
N ALA A 73 36.12 -5.46 -48.61
CA ALA A 73 35.20 -5.82 -49.69
C ALA A 73 33.77 -5.34 -49.38
N ALA A 74 32.93 -5.19 -50.41
CA ALA A 74 31.53 -4.80 -50.21
C ALA A 74 30.77 -5.79 -49.32
N GLY A 75 29.87 -5.26 -48.48
CA GLY A 75 29.15 -6.03 -47.46
C GLY A 75 29.94 -6.31 -46.18
N MET A 76 31.17 -5.81 -46.07
CA MET A 76 31.92 -5.80 -44.82
C MET A 76 31.54 -4.58 -43.98
N THR A 77 31.63 -4.73 -42.66
CA THR A 77 31.42 -3.65 -41.70
C THR A 77 32.72 -3.31 -41.00
N VAL A 78 33.18 -2.06 -41.12
CA VAL A 78 34.36 -1.53 -40.45
C VAL A 78 33.92 -0.84 -39.17
N VAL A 79 34.56 -1.18 -38.05
CA VAL A 79 34.29 -0.58 -36.74
C VAL A 79 35.55 0.10 -36.23
N VAL A 80 35.45 1.40 -35.92
CA VAL A 80 36.55 2.25 -35.44
C VAL A 80 36.22 2.72 -34.02
N ARG A 81 37.07 2.37 -33.04
CA ARG A 81 36.86 2.76 -31.62
C ARG A 81 38.12 3.35 -31.01
N LEU A 82 37.94 4.39 -30.19
CA LEU A 82 38.98 4.96 -29.33
C LEU A 82 39.10 4.16 -28.02
N VAL A 83 40.31 3.71 -27.68
CA VAL A 83 40.59 2.95 -26.44
C VAL A 83 41.32 3.83 -25.42
N PRO A 84 40.96 3.81 -24.13
CA PRO A 84 41.68 4.55 -23.09
C PRO A 84 43.11 4.03 -22.91
N GLY A 85 44.07 4.94 -22.70
CA GLY A 85 45.49 4.59 -22.63
C GLY A 85 45.96 4.16 -21.23
N LYS A 86 46.08 2.84 -21.00
CA LYS A 86 47.22 2.12 -20.36
C LYS A 86 46.78 0.70 -20.00
N GLY A 87 47.47 -0.28 -20.58
CA GLY A 87 47.72 -1.62 -20.02
C GLY A 87 46.51 -2.47 -19.60
N ASN A 88 45.83 -3.10 -20.56
CA ASN A 88 45.27 -4.44 -20.33
C ASN A 88 44.97 -5.14 -21.66
N VAL A 89 45.72 -6.22 -21.93
CA VAL A 89 45.61 -7.04 -23.15
C VAL A 89 44.50 -8.11 -23.00
N GLY A 90 43.68 -8.05 -21.94
CA GLY A 90 42.64 -9.05 -21.62
C GLY A 90 41.24 -8.80 -22.19
N THR A 91 40.96 -7.66 -22.81
CA THR A 91 39.61 -7.29 -23.31
C THR A 91 39.38 -7.62 -24.79
N ILE A 92 40.15 -8.55 -25.36
CA ILE A 92 40.11 -8.88 -26.79
C ILE A 92 38.90 -9.78 -27.16
N LEU A 93 38.14 -10.30 -26.20
CA LEU A 93 37.00 -11.21 -26.46
C LEU A 93 35.60 -10.57 -26.51
N SER A 94 35.44 -9.27 -26.21
CA SER A 94 34.12 -8.61 -26.27
C SER A 94 33.87 -7.80 -27.55
N VAL A 95 34.76 -7.88 -28.55
CA VAL A 95 34.81 -6.93 -29.69
C VAL A 95 33.98 -7.37 -30.91
N VAL A 96 33.30 -8.53 -30.89
CA VAL A 96 32.60 -9.03 -32.10
C VAL A 96 31.08 -9.14 -31.96
N VAL A 97 30.50 -9.04 -30.76
CA VAL A 97 29.09 -9.44 -30.56
C VAL A 97 28.06 -8.33 -30.84
N THR A 98 28.42 -7.05 -30.84
CA THR A 98 27.41 -5.97 -30.88
C THR A 98 27.02 -5.45 -32.27
N VAL A 99 27.64 -5.92 -33.36
CA VAL A 99 27.26 -5.48 -34.72
C VAL A 99 26.92 -6.63 -35.68
N ALA A 100 27.11 -7.89 -35.28
CA ALA A 100 26.56 -9.05 -36.01
C ALA A 100 25.11 -9.40 -35.61
N ALA A 101 24.60 -8.85 -34.51
CA ALA A 101 23.32 -9.26 -33.92
C ALA A 101 22.06 -8.61 -34.55
N VAL A 102 22.18 -7.63 -35.46
CA VAL A 102 21.01 -6.86 -35.94
C VAL A 102 20.73 -7.02 -37.44
N ALA A 103 21.51 -7.82 -38.20
CA ALA A 103 21.23 -7.98 -39.64
C ALA A 103 20.97 -9.42 -40.14
N LEU A 104 21.36 -10.49 -39.43
CA LEU A 104 21.17 -11.87 -39.91
C LEU A 104 20.98 -12.87 -38.75
N GLY A 105 20.01 -12.63 -37.88
CA GLY A 105 19.78 -13.36 -36.62
C GLY A 105 19.32 -14.82 -36.70
N GLN A 106 19.41 -15.52 -37.84
CA GLN A 106 18.86 -16.89 -37.97
C GLN A 106 19.80 -17.97 -38.52
N TYR A 107 20.98 -17.68 -39.05
CA TYR A 107 21.80 -18.70 -39.75
C TYR A 107 23.12 -19.13 -39.09
N TRP A 108 23.43 -18.66 -37.89
CA TRP A 108 24.63 -19.08 -37.14
C TRP A 108 24.36 -19.52 -35.69
N ALA A 109 23.09 -19.72 -35.30
CA ALA A 109 22.76 -20.24 -33.97
C ALA A 109 23.27 -21.68 -33.73
N LEU A 110 23.47 -22.47 -34.79
CA LEU A 110 23.84 -23.88 -34.67
C LEU A 110 25.36 -24.17 -34.62
N PRO A 111 26.26 -23.50 -35.38
CA PRO A 111 27.68 -23.85 -35.34
C PRO A 111 28.41 -23.34 -34.08
N LEU A 112 27.86 -22.36 -33.36
CA LEU A 112 28.42 -21.92 -32.08
C LEU A 112 27.95 -22.80 -30.91
N ALA A 113 26.79 -23.44 -31.03
CA ALA A 113 26.26 -24.35 -30.00
C ALA A 113 27.04 -25.68 -29.93
N SER A 114 27.47 -26.21 -31.09
CA SER A 114 28.27 -27.43 -31.16
C SER A 114 29.73 -27.24 -30.72
N ALA A 115 30.30 -26.04 -30.90
CA ALA A 115 31.65 -25.71 -30.43
C ALA A 115 31.73 -25.43 -28.92
N LEU A 116 30.59 -25.18 -28.24
CA LEU A 116 30.53 -24.81 -26.82
C LEU A 116 29.75 -25.80 -25.93
N GLN A 117 29.28 -26.94 -26.48
CA GLN A 117 28.55 -28.00 -25.75
C GLN A 117 27.39 -27.51 -24.87
N ILE A 118 26.63 -26.54 -25.35
CA ILE A 118 25.41 -26.07 -24.66
C ILE A 118 24.25 -26.97 -25.12
N SER A 119 23.63 -27.70 -24.19
CA SER A 119 22.45 -28.54 -24.48
C SER A 119 21.25 -27.69 -24.91
N ALA A 120 20.43 -28.20 -25.83
CA ALA A 120 19.35 -27.50 -26.53
C ALA A 120 18.21 -26.89 -25.66
N GLY A 121 18.20 -27.09 -24.33
CA GLY A 121 17.14 -26.61 -23.43
C GLY A 121 17.18 -25.13 -23.02
N VAL A 122 18.12 -24.31 -23.51
CA VAL A 122 18.32 -22.91 -23.05
C VAL A 122 18.23 -21.88 -24.20
N ALA A 123 17.35 -22.09 -25.18
CA ALA A 123 17.23 -21.19 -26.33
C ALA A 123 16.26 -20.00 -26.14
N GLY A 124 15.54 -19.90 -25.02
CA GLY A 124 14.46 -18.90 -24.84
C GLY A 124 14.82 -17.58 -24.14
N ALA A 125 15.98 -17.47 -23.47
CA ALA A 125 16.19 -16.42 -22.47
C ALA A 125 17.20 -15.32 -22.86
N LEU A 126 17.44 -15.06 -24.16
CA LEU A 126 18.51 -14.14 -24.58
C LEU A 126 18.11 -13.02 -25.55
N ILE A 127 16.84 -12.62 -25.61
CA ILE A 127 16.45 -11.41 -26.34
C ILE A 127 15.38 -10.61 -25.59
N THR A 128 15.77 -9.97 -24.47
CA THR A 128 15.39 -8.58 -24.10
C THR A 128 15.93 -8.25 -22.70
N ALA A 129 17.15 -7.73 -22.63
CA ALA A 129 17.60 -6.95 -21.48
C ALA A 129 18.58 -5.89 -21.97
N GLY A 130 18.06 -4.70 -22.26
CA GLY A 130 18.87 -3.49 -22.35
C GLY A 130 19.46 -3.20 -20.97
N VAL A 131 20.79 -3.27 -20.90
CA VAL A 131 21.73 -2.69 -19.92
C VAL A 131 21.19 -2.36 -18.51
N GLY A 132 21.64 -3.14 -17.54
CA GLY A 132 21.65 -2.77 -16.13
C GLY A 132 22.38 -3.79 -15.25
N ILE A 133 23.67 -3.53 -14.98
CA ILE A 133 24.48 -4.07 -13.86
C ILE A 133 24.84 -5.57 -13.88
N GLY A 134 26.15 -5.84 -13.82
CA GLY A 134 26.71 -6.93 -13.01
C GLY A 134 26.81 -8.31 -13.66
N GLY A 135 28.04 -8.72 -14.00
CA GLY A 135 28.34 -10.08 -14.41
C GLY A 135 28.10 -11.12 -13.31
N ASN A 136 26.87 -11.64 -13.23
CA ASN A 136 26.57 -12.86 -12.48
C ASN A 136 25.49 -13.76 -13.11
N LEU A 137 24.82 -13.33 -14.19
CA LEU A 137 23.72 -14.12 -14.79
C LEU A 137 24.20 -15.25 -15.71
N LEU A 138 25.39 -15.15 -16.33
CA LEU A 138 25.91 -16.23 -17.19
C LEU A 138 26.53 -17.40 -16.41
N LEU A 139 26.93 -17.20 -15.15
CA LEU A 139 27.48 -18.27 -14.31
C LEU A 139 26.38 -19.16 -13.71
N GLN A 140 25.19 -18.62 -13.45
CA GLN A 140 24.03 -19.39 -13.00
C GLN A 140 23.43 -20.27 -14.10
N ALA A 141 23.62 -19.94 -15.39
CA ALA A 141 23.15 -20.78 -16.49
C ALA A 141 24.01 -22.05 -16.72
N LEU A 142 25.22 -22.09 -16.17
CA LEU A 142 26.15 -23.23 -16.29
C LEU A 142 25.95 -24.32 -15.23
N PHE A 143 25.09 -24.08 -14.24
CA PHE A 143 24.67 -25.08 -13.26
C PHE A 143 23.15 -25.19 -13.30
N PRO A 144 22.58 -26.33 -13.69
CA PRO A 144 21.13 -26.50 -13.60
C PRO A 144 20.69 -26.25 -12.16
N SER A 145 19.65 -25.41 -12.00
CA SER A 145 18.91 -25.30 -10.76
C SER A 145 18.38 -26.68 -10.39
N ARG A 146 18.54 -27.05 -9.12
CA ARG A 146 18.18 -28.36 -8.62
C ARG A 146 16.66 -28.55 -8.67
N LYS A 147 16.24 -29.78 -9.02
CA LYS A 147 14.97 -30.34 -8.54
C LYS A 147 14.90 -30.15 -7.02
N ASP A 148 13.75 -29.69 -6.55
CA ASP A 148 13.46 -29.48 -5.14
C ASP A 148 13.92 -30.68 -4.31
N ALA A 149 14.95 -30.46 -3.50
CA ALA A 149 15.27 -31.38 -2.43
C ALA A 149 14.14 -31.23 -1.41
N SER A 150 13.18 -32.16 -1.41
CA SER A 150 12.16 -32.27 -0.38
C SER A 150 12.86 -32.41 0.98
N GLY A 151 12.98 -31.30 1.71
CA GLY A 151 13.70 -31.22 2.99
C GLY A 151 14.61 -30.00 3.15
N ALA A 152 14.84 -29.18 2.11
CA ALA A 152 15.57 -27.92 2.27
C ALA A 152 14.73 -26.92 3.08
N LYS A 153 15.26 -26.46 4.22
CA LYS A 153 14.65 -25.35 4.97
C LYS A 153 15.01 -24.04 4.26
N PRO A 154 14.05 -23.31 3.68
CA PRO A 154 14.28 -21.94 3.22
C PRO A 154 14.71 -21.03 4.39
N HIS A 155 15.70 -20.17 4.15
CA HIS A 155 16.18 -19.16 5.11
C HIS A 155 15.66 -17.78 4.74
N TYR A 156 15.33 -16.99 5.75
CA TYR A 156 14.67 -15.70 5.62
C TYR A 156 15.47 -14.62 6.31
N THR A 157 15.47 -13.44 5.73
CA THR A 157 16.21 -12.29 6.26
C THR A 157 15.33 -11.06 6.31
N VAL A 158 15.51 -10.23 7.34
CA VAL A 158 14.77 -8.96 7.48
C VAL A 158 15.49 -7.85 6.76
N GLU A 159 14.83 -7.21 5.79
CA GLU A 159 15.38 -6.08 5.04
C GLU A 159 15.14 -4.74 5.75
N GLY A 160 14.03 -4.57 6.49
CA GLY A 160 13.73 -3.35 7.24
C GLY A 160 12.48 -3.45 8.11
N PHE A 161 12.20 -2.39 8.87
CA PHE A 161 11.05 -2.26 9.76
C PHE A 161 10.23 -1.01 9.40
N ARG A 162 8.91 -1.04 9.57
CA ARG A 162 8.03 0.07 9.18
C ARG A 162 7.63 1.03 10.30
N ASN A 163 7.63 0.61 11.57
CA ASN A 163 7.38 1.53 12.69
C ASN A 163 8.40 2.69 12.65
N SER A 164 7.96 3.87 13.09
CA SER A 164 8.80 5.05 13.10
C SER A 164 9.93 4.93 14.12
N LEU A 165 11.13 5.36 13.71
CA LEU A 165 12.25 5.60 14.59
C LEU A 165 12.44 7.11 14.69
N ASN A 166 12.14 7.69 15.85
CA ASN A 166 12.18 9.14 16.09
C ASN A 166 13.17 9.47 17.23
N PRO A 167 14.50 9.44 16.98
CA PRO A 167 15.49 9.85 17.97
C PRO A 167 15.24 11.31 18.40
N ASP A 168 15.36 11.58 19.69
CA ASP A 168 15.10 12.90 20.31
C ASP A 168 13.67 13.46 20.08
N GLY A 169 12.74 12.62 19.62
CA GLY A 169 11.34 12.98 19.42
C GLY A 169 10.50 12.92 20.70
N ASP A 170 9.25 13.34 20.58
CA ASP A 170 8.29 13.31 21.69
C ASP A 170 7.82 11.87 21.99
N VAL A 171 7.64 11.56 23.28
CA VAL A 171 7.03 10.30 23.72
C VAL A 171 5.51 10.40 23.51
N PRO A 172 4.88 9.43 22.83
CA PRO A 172 3.44 9.47 22.59
C PRO A 172 2.65 9.41 23.90
N MET A 173 1.49 10.07 23.91
CA MET A 173 0.50 9.96 24.97
C MET A 173 -0.85 9.60 24.37
N VAL A 174 -1.39 8.46 24.77
CA VAL A 174 -2.71 8.01 24.33
C VAL A 174 -3.75 8.52 25.31
N LEU A 175 -4.75 9.25 24.83
CA LEU A 175 -5.92 9.64 25.59
C LEU A 175 -7.13 8.89 25.04
N GLY A 176 -7.93 8.28 25.93
CA GLY A 176 -8.97 7.33 25.53
C GLY A 176 -8.40 6.00 25.04
N GLU A 177 -9.10 5.33 24.14
CA GLU A 177 -8.70 4.06 23.55
C GLU A 177 -8.44 4.22 22.05
N HIS A 178 -7.20 3.94 21.61
CA HIS A 178 -6.82 4.08 20.20
C HIS A 178 -5.89 2.94 19.72
N ARG A 179 -6.09 2.48 18.48
CA ARG A 179 -5.12 1.61 17.78
C ARG A 179 -4.08 2.46 17.09
N PHE A 180 -2.80 2.23 17.36
CA PHE A 180 -1.72 2.94 16.65
C PHE A 180 -0.47 2.08 16.58
N ALA A 181 0.48 2.50 15.73
CA ALA A 181 1.79 1.88 15.62
C ALA A 181 2.77 2.64 16.52
N PRO A 182 3.22 2.05 17.65
CA PRO A 182 4.12 2.76 18.55
C PRO A 182 5.51 2.97 17.93
N PRO A 183 6.20 4.08 18.22
CA PRO A 183 7.56 4.29 17.76
C PRO A 183 8.56 3.36 18.45
N PHE A 184 9.69 3.12 17.79
CA PHE A 184 10.80 2.36 18.38
C PHE A 184 11.52 3.17 19.47
N ALA A 185 11.78 2.51 20.61
CA ALA A 185 12.58 3.06 21.71
C ALA A 185 14.08 3.07 21.41
N MET A 186 14.53 2.09 20.63
CA MET A 186 15.92 1.95 20.19
C MET A 186 15.93 1.40 18.77
N THR A 187 17.03 1.59 18.05
CA THR A 187 17.18 0.99 16.73
C THR A 187 16.98 -0.53 16.82
N PRO A 188 16.04 -1.09 16.06
CA PRO A 188 15.80 -2.52 16.08
C PRO A 188 17.02 -3.27 15.54
N TYR A 189 17.29 -4.46 16.10
CA TYR A 189 18.44 -5.26 15.71
C TYR A 189 18.04 -6.71 15.47
N THR A 190 18.89 -7.42 14.75
CA THR A 190 18.72 -8.85 14.51
C THR A 190 19.83 -9.63 15.18
N THR A 191 19.60 -10.89 15.50
CA THR A 191 20.62 -11.80 16.03
C THR A 191 20.37 -13.18 15.46
N VAL A 192 21.43 -13.88 15.12
CA VAL A 192 21.35 -15.26 14.63
C VAL A 192 21.58 -16.20 15.82
N ILE A 193 20.69 -17.18 15.99
CA ILE A 193 20.85 -18.26 16.96
C ILE A 193 20.81 -19.57 16.18
N GLY A 194 21.96 -20.24 16.09
CA GLY A 194 22.13 -21.40 15.22
C GLY A 194 22.16 -20.97 13.74
N ASP A 195 21.17 -21.42 12.96
CA ASP A 195 20.99 -21.01 11.56
C ASP A 195 19.78 -20.08 11.36
N ASP A 196 19.03 -19.78 12.43
CA ASP A 196 17.81 -18.98 12.39
C ASP A 196 18.08 -17.53 12.83
N GLN A 197 17.52 -16.56 12.10
CA GLN A 197 17.60 -15.14 12.46
C GLN A 197 16.40 -14.75 13.33
N TYR A 198 16.64 -13.95 14.36
CA TYR A 198 15.63 -13.36 15.24
C TYR A 198 15.74 -11.84 15.20
N ALA A 199 14.61 -11.16 15.11
CA ALA A 199 14.52 -9.70 15.25
C ALA A 199 14.12 -9.33 16.68
N TYR A 200 14.81 -8.35 17.25
CA TYR A 200 14.56 -7.79 18.58
C TYR A 200 14.10 -6.34 18.45
N LEU A 201 12.94 -6.05 19.04
CA LEU A 201 12.21 -4.81 18.90
C LEU A 201 11.82 -4.28 20.28
N LEU A 202 12.03 -2.99 20.52
CA LEU A 202 11.55 -2.30 21.71
C LEU A 202 10.71 -1.10 21.28
N LEU A 203 9.46 -1.05 21.70
CA LEU A 203 8.46 -0.07 21.28
C LEU A 203 7.98 0.74 22.49
N ILE A 204 7.77 2.05 22.31
CA ILE A 204 7.25 2.96 23.35
C ILE A 204 5.77 3.23 23.08
N VAL A 205 4.90 2.77 23.98
CA VAL A 205 3.44 2.99 23.86
C VAL A 205 3.03 4.33 24.45
N GLY A 206 3.59 4.70 25.60
CA GLY A 206 3.36 6.02 26.14
C GLY A 206 3.83 6.21 27.57
N LEU A 207 3.66 7.43 28.06
CA LEU A 207 4.16 7.84 29.37
C LEU A 207 3.19 7.47 30.51
N GLY A 208 3.67 6.67 31.46
CA GLY A 208 2.91 6.17 32.61
C GLY A 208 2.01 4.97 32.31
N PRO A 209 1.08 4.65 33.24
CA PRO A 209 0.27 3.44 33.18
C PRO A 209 -0.69 3.39 31.98
N HIS A 210 -0.51 2.40 31.10
CA HIS A 210 -1.39 2.11 29.97
C HIS A 210 -1.71 0.62 29.91
N ALA A 211 -2.99 0.31 29.71
CA ALA A 211 -3.41 -1.01 29.30
C ALA A 211 -3.09 -1.22 27.82
N ILE A 212 -2.40 -2.33 27.50
CA ILE A 212 -1.95 -2.66 26.15
C ILE A 212 -2.64 -3.96 25.71
N ARG A 213 -3.38 -3.92 24.61
CA ARG A 213 -4.13 -5.07 24.07
C ARG A 213 -4.04 -5.16 22.55
N ASN A 214 -4.48 -6.30 22.00
CA ASN A 214 -4.62 -6.53 20.56
C ASN A 214 -3.37 -6.17 19.74
N ILE A 215 -2.22 -6.73 20.11
CA ILE A 215 -0.98 -6.55 19.36
C ILE A 215 -1.10 -7.29 18.02
N LYS A 216 -0.90 -6.58 16.90
CA LYS A 216 -0.92 -7.11 15.53
C LYS A 216 0.33 -6.68 14.77
N ILE A 217 0.72 -7.47 13.77
CA ILE A 217 1.72 -7.11 12.75
C ILE A 217 0.95 -6.88 11.45
N GLY A 218 0.91 -5.63 10.96
CA GLY A 218 -0.07 -5.23 9.96
C GLY A 218 -1.49 -5.48 10.50
N ASP A 219 -2.29 -6.29 9.80
CA ASP A 219 -3.62 -6.70 10.24
C ASP A 219 -3.69 -8.10 10.87
N THR A 220 -2.57 -8.81 10.90
CA THR A 220 -2.52 -10.18 11.43
C THR A 220 -2.26 -10.16 12.93
N PRO A 221 -3.12 -10.76 13.77
CA PRO A 221 -2.88 -10.91 15.20
C PRO A 221 -1.55 -11.59 15.51
N ILE A 222 -0.84 -11.12 16.53
CA ILE A 222 0.47 -11.69 16.89
C ILE A 222 0.42 -13.19 17.25
N ALA A 223 -0.74 -13.67 17.70
CA ALA A 223 -0.97 -15.06 18.05
C ALA A 223 -0.92 -16.03 16.84
N GLU A 224 -1.04 -15.52 15.60
CA GLU A 224 -0.92 -16.34 14.39
C GLU A 224 0.54 -16.62 14.01
N PHE A 225 1.49 -15.88 14.58
CA PHE A 225 2.91 -16.06 14.32
C PHE A 225 3.52 -17.06 15.31
N SER A 226 4.23 -18.06 14.77
CA SER A 226 5.04 -18.98 15.56
C SER A 226 6.36 -18.35 15.98
N ASP A 227 6.92 -18.79 17.12
CA ASP A 227 8.25 -18.37 17.62
C ASP A 227 8.37 -16.85 17.89
N VAL A 228 7.29 -16.25 18.40
CA VAL A 228 7.26 -14.86 18.88
C VAL A 228 7.21 -14.83 20.41
N ALA A 229 8.14 -14.10 21.03
CA ALA A 229 8.11 -13.80 22.45
C ALA A 229 7.84 -12.31 22.64
N VAL A 230 6.83 -11.99 23.45
CA VAL A 230 6.42 -10.61 23.74
C VAL A 230 6.49 -10.40 25.24
N GLU A 231 7.05 -9.27 25.65
CA GLU A 231 7.12 -8.82 27.01
C GLU A 231 6.54 -7.41 27.09
N ILE A 232 5.47 -7.26 27.88
CA ILE A 232 4.74 -6.00 28.03
C ILE A 232 5.12 -5.40 29.38
N ARG A 233 5.31 -4.08 29.39
CA ARG A 233 5.37 -3.24 30.59
C ARG A 233 4.31 -2.17 30.45
N GLU A 234 3.42 -2.10 31.42
CA GLU A 234 2.28 -1.18 31.39
C GLU A 234 2.69 0.23 31.80
N GLY A 235 3.91 0.44 32.27
CA GLY A 235 4.38 1.74 32.74
C GLY A 235 3.95 2.01 34.18
N LEU A 236 3.86 0.96 35.00
CA LEU A 236 3.65 1.07 36.44
C LEU A 236 4.99 1.35 37.14
N GLU A 237 4.97 2.04 38.29
CA GLU A 237 6.20 2.26 39.08
C GLU A 237 6.84 0.95 39.59
N SER A 238 6.04 -0.10 39.74
CA SER A 238 6.49 -1.43 40.15
C SER A 238 7.04 -2.28 39.00
N ASP A 239 6.98 -1.79 37.76
CA ASP A 239 7.41 -2.56 36.60
C ASP A 239 8.93 -2.80 36.65
N LEU A 240 9.31 -4.07 36.49
CA LEU A 240 10.71 -4.47 36.39
C LEU A 240 11.27 -4.13 35.00
N PRO A 241 12.59 -3.98 34.84
CA PRO A 241 13.21 -3.89 33.52
C PRO A 241 12.81 -5.04 32.59
N HIS A 242 12.85 -4.80 31.28
CA HIS A 242 12.66 -5.86 30.29
C HIS A 242 13.75 -6.93 30.41
N THR A 243 13.36 -8.19 30.24
CA THR A 243 14.24 -9.36 30.28
C THR A 243 14.65 -9.83 28.88
N LEU A 244 13.84 -9.55 27.86
CA LEU A 244 14.17 -9.84 26.46
C LEU A 244 15.26 -8.91 25.92
N ILE A 245 15.24 -7.63 26.33
CA ILE A 245 16.19 -6.60 25.90
C ILE A 245 16.71 -5.87 27.13
N THR A 246 17.86 -6.31 27.63
CA THR A 246 18.47 -5.81 28.88
C THR A 246 19.52 -4.73 28.66
N SER A 247 20.05 -4.64 27.44
CA SER A 247 21.23 -3.83 27.08
C SER A 247 20.96 -3.02 25.81
N GLN A 248 21.58 -1.86 25.69
CA GLN A 248 21.59 -1.10 24.45
C GLN A 248 22.41 -1.83 23.38
N VAL A 249 21.83 -2.01 22.20
CA VAL A 249 22.47 -2.64 21.05
C VAL A 249 22.45 -1.68 19.88
N VAL A 250 23.60 -1.53 19.23
CA VAL A 250 23.70 -0.77 17.98
C VAL A 250 24.25 -1.71 16.92
N GLU A 251 23.44 -1.96 15.90
CA GLU A 251 23.79 -2.79 14.73
C GLU A 251 24.25 -1.90 13.58
N GLU A 252 25.39 -2.24 12.99
CA GLU A 252 25.84 -1.75 11.69
C GLU A 252 25.73 -2.88 10.66
N ARG A 253 24.99 -2.64 9.58
CA ARG A 253 24.93 -3.58 8.45
C ARG A 253 26.09 -3.30 7.51
N VAL A 254 27.01 -4.26 7.40
CA VAL A 254 28.26 -4.10 6.66
C VAL A 254 28.08 -4.51 5.20
N GLY A 255 27.51 -5.69 4.96
CA GLY A 255 27.18 -6.19 3.62
C GLY A 255 28.37 -6.41 2.67
N VAL A 256 29.59 -6.59 3.19
CA VAL A 256 30.81 -6.71 2.37
C VAL A 256 31.20 -8.16 2.11
N VAL A 257 31.50 -8.49 0.85
CA VAL A 257 32.03 -9.80 0.49
C VAL A 257 33.49 -9.90 0.92
N LEU A 258 33.82 -10.92 1.70
CA LEU A 258 35.20 -11.18 2.09
C LEU A 258 35.95 -11.79 0.89
N THR A 259 36.83 -10.99 0.30
CA THR A 259 37.73 -11.41 -0.79
C THR A 259 39.05 -11.93 -0.22
N GLY A 260 39.83 -12.64 -1.03
CA GLY A 260 41.00 -13.44 -0.58
C GLY A 260 42.00 -12.80 0.40
N PRO A 261 43.00 -13.55 0.88
CA PRO A 261 43.80 -13.26 2.08
C PRO A 261 44.61 -11.96 2.13
N SER A 262 44.68 -11.23 1.02
CA SER A 262 45.38 -9.95 0.92
C SER A 262 44.51 -8.72 1.20
N LYS A 263 43.19 -8.90 1.43
CA LYS A 263 42.24 -7.78 1.60
C LYS A 263 41.39 -7.95 2.86
N PRO A 264 41.94 -7.62 4.05
CA PRO A 264 41.14 -7.56 5.26
C PRO A 264 40.15 -6.39 5.20
N GLU A 265 38.94 -6.62 5.71
CA GLU A 265 37.91 -5.59 5.84
C GLU A 265 37.87 -5.09 7.28
N THR A 266 37.88 -3.78 7.48
CA THR A 266 37.86 -3.16 8.81
C THR A 266 36.60 -2.33 9.02
N ARG A 267 35.96 -2.45 10.18
CA ARG A 267 34.85 -1.57 10.63
C ARG A 267 35.06 -1.15 12.08
N ALA A 268 34.59 0.05 12.41
CA ALA A 268 34.62 0.54 13.78
C ALA A 268 33.33 0.18 14.50
N THR A 269 33.41 -0.29 15.73
CA THR A 269 32.25 -0.47 16.58
C THR A 269 31.68 0.89 17.02
N PRO A 270 30.45 0.90 17.55
CA PRO A 270 29.98 1.99 18.40
C PRO A 270 30.92 2.22 19.59
N ARG A 271 30.88 3.43 20.16
CA ARG A 271 31.61 3.77 21.39
C ARG A 271 31.02 3.09 22.61
N ASP A 272 31.87 2.93 23.64
CA ASP A 272 31.53 2.51 25.00
C ASP A 272 30.87 1.13 25.09
N ILE A 273 31.27 0.21 24.21
CA ILE A 273 30.78 -1.16 24.17
C ILE A 273 31.53 -2.06 25.16
N THR A 274 30.88 -3.16 25.55
CA THR A 274 31.42 -4.22 26.42
C THR A 274 31.41 -5.59 25.76
N ARG A 275 30.57 -5.79 24.74
CA ARG A 275 30.49 -7.01 23.95
C ARG A 275 30.28 -6.69 22.47
N VAL A 276 30.87 -7.52 21.62
CA VAL A 276 30.76 -7.46 20.16
C VAL A 276 30.14 -8.74 19.64
N GLU A 277 29.28 -8.61 18.64
CA GLU A 277 28.86 -9.75 17.80
C GLU A 277 29.06 -9.41 16.32
N LEU A 278 29.49 -10.41 15.56
CA LEU A 278 29.76 -10.32 14.15
C LEU A 278 29.09 -11.48 13.42
N ASP A 279 28.31 -11.17 12.38
CA ASP A 279 27.63 -12.17 11.57
C ASP A 279 28.30 -12.34 10.21
N LEU A 280 28.62 -13.58 9.88
CA LEU A 280 29.10 -14.04 8.59
C LEU A 280 27.96 -14.77 7.86
N HIS A 281 27.64 -14.32 6.65
CA HIS A 281 26.57 -14.87 5.83
C HIS A 281 27.14 -15.58 4.60
N PHE A 282 26.69 -16.81 4.37
CA PHE A 282 27.04 -17.61 3.20
C PHE A 282 25.83 -17.72 2.26
N PRO A 283 25.55 -16.71 1.40
CA PRO A 283 24.28 -16.61 0.66
C PRO A 283 24.00 -17.74 -0.34
N ALA A 284 25.03 -18.46 -0.79
CA ALA A 284 24.89 -19.60 -1.70
C ALA A 284 25.13 -20.95 -1.00
N GLY A 285 25.21 -20.94 0.33
CA GLY A 285 25.69 -22.06 1.14
C GLY A 285 27.20 -22.27 1.01
N MET A 286 27.65 -23.41 1.50
CA MET A 286 29.04 -23.82 1.40
C MET A 286 29.15 -25.32 1.11
N VAL A 287 29.68 -25.65 -0.08
CA VAL A 287 29.79 -27.03 -0.56
C VAL A 287 30.87 -27.13 -1.64
N TRP A 288 31.54 -28.29 -1.69
CA TRP A 288 32.33 -28.68 -2.84
C TRP A 288 31.60 -29.76 -3.64
N ARG A 289 31.38 -29.52 -4.93
CA ARG A 289 30.78 -30.47 -5.86
C ARG A 289 31.87 -31.08 -6.74
N LYS A 290 31.86 -32.40 -6.87
CA LYS A 290 32.69 -33.07 -7.87
C LYS A 290 32.08 -32.99 -9.26
N THR A 291 32.88 -33.28 -10.29
CA THR A 291 32.44 -33.41 -11.69
C THR A 291 31.36 -34.49 -11.87
N ASP A 292 31.29 -35.47 -10.96
CA ASP A 292 30.27 -36.53 -10.92
C ASP A 292 28.95 -36.11 -10.24
N GLY A 293 28.85 -34.86 -9.74
CA GLY A 293 27.68 -34.34 -9.01
C GLY A 293 27.65 -34.63 -7.50
N THR A 294 28.63 -35.38 -6.97
CA THR A 294 28.70 -35.73 -5.54
C THR A 294 29.13 -34.53 -4.69
N GLU A 295 28.43 -34.29 -3.59
CA GLU A 295 28.69 -33.20 -2.66
C GLU A 295 29.58 -33.61 -1.49
N ARG A 296 30.57 -32.78 -1.19
CA ARG A 296 31.53 -32.95 -0.11
C ARG A 296 31.59 -31.72 0.79
N LEU A 297 32.00 -31.97 2.03
CA LEU A 297 32.31 -30.94 3.02
C LEU A 297 33.40 -30.02 2.46
N TRP A 298 33.22 -28.73 2.63
CA TRP A 298 34.22 -27.69 2.33
C TRP A 298 34.53 -26.88 3.58
N TYR A 299 35.65 -26.16 3.58
CA TYR A 299 36.07 -25.33 4.69
C TYR A 299 36.30 -23.87 4.27
N PHE A 300 36.09 -22.97 5.21
CA PHE A 300 36.34 -21.55 5.07
C PHE A 300 37.06 -21.02 6.31
N ASP A 301 38.27 -20.51 6.13
CA ASP A 301 39.07 -19.94 7.22
C ASP A 301 38.90 -18.43 7.24
N VAL A 302 38.61 -17.90 8.43
CA VAL A 302 38.53 -16.45 8.67
C VAL A 302 39.26 -16.10 9.96
N ARG A 303 39.92 -14.96 9.94
CA ARG A 303 40.61 -14.38 11.08
C ARG A 303 39.91 -13.10 11.48
N VAL A 304 39.54 -13.00 12.76
CA VAL A 304 38.96 -11.81 13.37
C VAL A 304 39.99 -11.23 14.32
N GLU A 305 40.34 -9.97 14.07
CA GLU A 305 41.28 -9.19 14.86
C GLU A 305 40.58 -7.93 15.36
N GLN A 306 40.97 -7.44 16.53
CA GLN A 306 40.45 -6.21 17.10
C GLN A 306 41.58 -5.29 17.54
N ARG A 307 41.29 -4.01 17.63
CA ARG A 307 42.15 -3.06 18.35
C ARG A 307 41.29 -1.99 19.00
N LEU A 308 41.76 -1.45 20.12
CA LEU A 308 41.12 -0.28 20.72
C LEU A 308 41.33 0.91 19.77
N ALA A 309 40.28 1.69 19.51
CA ALA A 309 40.35 2.83 18.61
C ALA A 309 41.46 3.80 19.07
N GLY A 310 42.34 4.18 18.14
CA GLY A 310 43.52 5.01 18.43
C GLY A 310 44.77 4.25 18.85
N THR A 311 44.76 2.91 18.86
CA THR A 311 45.95 2.07 19.05
C THR A 311 46.42 1.46 17.73
N ASP A 312 47.73 1.19 17.61
CA ASP A 312 48.33 0.67 16.37
C ASP A 312 48.45 -0.86 16.33
N THR A 313 48.20 -1.55 17.44
CA THR A 313 48.43 -3.00 17.55
C THR A 313 47.12 -3.78 17.42
N TRP A 314 47.05 -4.66 16.42
CA TRP A 314 45.95 -5.62 16.26
C TRP A 314 46.13 -6.79 17.24
N GLN A 315 45.05 -7.14 17.92
CA GLN A 315 44.93 -8.28 18.82
C GLN A 315 44.08 -9.34 18.12
N LEU A 316 44.58 -10.57 18.07
CA LEU A 316 43.80 -11.70 17.57
C LEU A 316 42.64 -11.97 18.53
N VAL A 317 41.42 -11.89 18.03
CA VAL A 317 40.21 -12.31 18.75
C VAL A 317 40.06 -13.81 18.58
N GLU A 318 39.91 -14.24 17.33
CA GLU A 318 39.70 -15.63 16.99
C GLU A 318 40.12 -15.91 15.55
N GLN A 319 40.68 -17.09 15.31
CA GLN A 319 40.85 -17.63 13.97
C GLN A 319 40.01 -18.91 13.90
N LEU A 320 39.02 -18.90 13.02
CA LEU A 320 38.01 -19.94 12.96
C LEU A 320 37.96 -20.58 11.57
N THR A 321 37.87 -21.89 11.56
CA THR A 321 37.63 -22.71 10.37
C THR A 321 36.18 -23.17 10.38
N ILE A 322 35.37 -22.63 9.49
CA ILE A 322 33.98 -23.06 9.30
C ILE A 322 33.98 -24.25 8.37
N TRP A 323 33.32 -25.34 8.77
CA TRP A 323 33.09 -26.51 7.92
C TRP A 323 31.60 -26.66 7.63
N ALA A 324 31.24 -26.89 6.38
CA ALA A 324 29.86 -27.16 6.00
C ALA A 324 29.75 -27.94 4.69
N LYS A 325 28.61 -28.61 4.54
CA LYS A 325 28.13 -29.27 3.33
C LYS A 325 26.67 -28.86 3.15
N GLN A 326 26.44 -27.58 2.89
CA GLN A 326 25.11 -26.99 2.78
C GLN A 326 24.99 -26.26 1.43
N THR A 327 23.91 -26.50 0.71
CA THR A 327 23.62 -25.83 -0.57
C THR A 327 22.62 -24.70 -0.45
N TYR A 328 22.20 -24.41 0.78
CA TYR A 328 21.27 -23.35 1.14
C TYR A 328 22.03 -22.31 1.99
N PRO A 329 21.57 -21.06 1.99
CA PRO A 329 22.22 -19.99 2.74
C PRO A 329 22.22 -20.25 4.25
N PHE A 330 23.27 -19.84 4.95
CA PHE A 330 23.33 -19.93 6.42
C PHE A 330 24.20 -18.83 7.00
N PHE A 331 24.08 -18.62 8.32
CA PHE A 331 24.83 -17.60 9.06
C PHE A 331 25.76 -18.25 10.09
N ARG A 332 26.86 -17.57 10.42
CA ARG A 332 27.73 -17.90 11.56
C ARG A 332 28.01 -16.62 12.34
N THR A 333 27.71 -16.66 13.63
CA THR A 333 27.96 -15.53 14.52
C THR A 333 29.19 -15.79 15.36
N VAL A 334 30.06 -14.78 15.44
CA VAL A 334 31.22 -14.74 16.33
C VAL A 334 30.92 -13.68 17.39
N ALA A 335 31.00 -14.04 18.66
CA ALA A 335 30.63 -13.17 19.77
C ALA A 335 31.70 -13.23 20.86
N TRP A 336 32.12 -12.08 21.38
CA TRP A 336 33.11 -12.01 22.45
C TRP A 336 32.97 -10.71 23.26
N ASP A 337 33.45 -10.77 24.51
CA ASP A 337 33.52 -9.60 25.39
C ASP A 337 34.85 -8.85 25.17
N VAL A 338 34.79 -7.52 25.13
CA VAL A 338 36.00 -6.69 24.98
C VAL A 338 36.68 -6.46 26.33
N PRO A 339 38.03 -6.42 26.38
CA PRO A 339 38.76 -6.39 27.65
C PRO A 339 38.56 -5.08 28.43
N VAL A 340 38.38 -3.96 27.74
CA VAL A 340 38.11 -2.65 28.35
C VAL A 340 36.96 -2.00 27.61
N ARG A 341 36.09 -1.32 28.34
CA ARG A 341 35.00 -0.55 27.75
C ARG A 341 35.55 0.56 26.84
N GLY A 342 35.08 0.63 25.61
CA GLY A 342 35.54 1.66 24.66
C GLY A 342 35.04 1.45 23.25
N GLN A 343 35.65 2.14 22.28
CA GLN A 343 35.42 1.93 20.85
C GLN A 343 36.51 1.03 20.28
N TYR A 344 36.14 0.03 19.48
CA TYR A 344 37.09 -0.90 18.86
C TYR A 344 37.01 -0.80 17.34
N GLU A 345 38.12 -1.08 16.68
CA GLU A 345 38.11 -1.39 15.25
C GLU A 345 38.26 -2.91 15.10
N ILE A 346 37.37 -3.50 14.32
CA ILE A 346 37.33 -4.93 14.04
C ILE A 346 37.77 -5.15 12.61
N GLN A 347 38.74 -6.04 12.43
CA GLN A 347 39.25 -6.46 11.16
C GLN A 347 38.90 -7.93 10.91
N VAL A 348 38.36 -8.20 9.74
CA VAL A 348 37.98 -9.55 9.30
C VAL A 348 38.72 -9.87 8.01
N ALA A 349 39.50 -10.95 8.03
CA ALA A 349 40.27 -11.40 6.88
C ALA A 349 39.90 -12.84 6.53
N ARG A 350 39.50 -13.09 5.27
CA ARG A 350 39.40 -14.44 4.72
C ARG A 350 40.81 -15.00 4.55
N LEU A 351 41.14 -16.16 5.11
CA LEU A 351 42.45 -16.79 4.95
C LEU A 351 42.50 -17.80 3.79
N THR A 352 41.36 -18.41 3.44
CA THR A 352 41.26 -19.33 2.30
C THR A 352 41.42 -18.57 0.98
N SER A 353 42.17 -19.12 0.02
CA SER A 353 42.21 -18.57 -1.33
C SER A 353 40.83 -18.69 -2.00
N GLU A 354 40.48 -17.71 -2.84
CA GLU A 354 39.29 -17.81 -3.69
C GLU A 354 39.42 -19.00 -4.63
N SER A 355 38.38 -19.83 -4.70
CA SER A 355 38.38 -20.93 -5.65
C SER A 355 38.25 -20.38 -7.07
N THR A 356 39.17 -20.78 -7.95
CA THR A 356 39.09 -20.51 -9.39
C THR A 356 38.12 -21.46 -10.11
N THR A 357 37.63 -22.49 -9.41
CA THR A 357 36.78 -23.52 -9.97
C THR A 357 35.33 -23.29 -9.57
N SER A 358 34.43 -23.34 -10.55
CA SER A 358 32.98 -23.19 -10.37
C SER A 358 32.32 -24.32 -9.55
N LEU A 359 33.07 -25.39 -9.28
CA LEU A 359 32.71 -26.55 -8.46
C LEU A 359 32.65 -26.27 -6.94
N VAL A 360 33.23 -25.17 -6.48
CA VAL A 360 33.22 -24.78 -5.07
C VAL A 360 32.29 -23.59 -4.90
N THR A 361 31.42 -23.65 -3.90
CA THR A 361 30.62 -22.52 -3.46
C THR A 361 31.04 -22.18 -2.04
N ASP A 362 31.64 -21.00 -1.84
CA ASP A 362 32.19 -20.57 -0.55
C ASP A 362 32.17 -19.03 -0.38
N LYS A 363 31.25 -18.35 -1.06
CA LYS A 363 31.09 -16.90 -0.96
C LYS A 363 30.65 -16.54 0.46
N CYS A 364 31.49 -15.81 1.18
CA CYS A 364 31.20 -15.29 2.51
C CYS A 364 31.01 -13.77 2.47
N VAL A 365 30.00 -13.27 3.15
CA VAL A 365 29.68 -11.85 3.31
C VAL A 365 29.74 -11.52 4.80
N TRP A 366 30.51 -10.53 5.19
CA TRP A 366 30.35 -9.90 6.49
C TRP A 366 29.02 -9.13 6.48
N TYR A 367 28.05 -9.68 7.19
CA TYR A 367 26.67 -9.23 7.14
C TYR A 367 26.43 -8.07 8.11
N ALA A 368 26.67 -8.29 9.41
CA ALA A 368 26.39 -7.32 10.46
C ALA A 368 27.51 -7.28 11.50
N LEU A 369 27.66 -6.12 12.14
CA LEU A 369 28.49 -5.89 13.32
C LEU A 369 27.61 -5.25 14.39
N ARG A 370 27.54 -5.86 15.58
CA ARG A 370 26.76 -5.37 16.72
C ARG A 370 27.66 -5.01 17.88
N GLY A 371 27.42 -3.84 18.46
CA GLY A 371 28.03 -3.41 19.72
C GLY A 371 27.00 -3.37 20.84
N PHE A 372 27.30 -4.02 21.96
CA PHE A 372 26.45 -4.06 23.14
C PHE A 372 27.01 -3.13 24.22
N ARG A 373 26.16 -2.24 24.74
CA ARG A 373 26.46 -1.41 25.91
C ARG A 373 25.66 -1.91 27.10
N PRO A 374 26.25 -1.98 28.31
CA PRO A 374 25.62 -2.61 29.47
C PRO A 374 24.43 -1.80 30.04
N GLU A 375 24.25 -0.56 29.60
CA GLU A 375 23.13 0.28 30.03
C GLU A 375 21.79 -0.25 29.53
N TYR A 376 20.77 -0.07 30.36
CA TYR A 376 19.39 -0.31 29.96
C TYR A 376 18.98 0.64 28.82
N PRO A 377 18.20 0.18 27.81
CA PRO A 377 17.83 1.01 26.67
C PRO A 377 16.97 2.23 27.00
N LEU A 378 16.15 2.18 28.05
CA LEU A 378 15.27 3.28 28.42
C LEU A 378 15.91 4.08 29.56
N ALA A 379 16.41 5.28 29.25
CA ALA A 379 16.93 6.23 30.23
C ALA A 379 15.87 7.32 30.50
N PHE A 380 14.78 6.93 31.16
CA PHE A 380 13.68 7.83 31.47
C PHE A 380 13.40 7.83 32.98
N ASP A 381 13.26 9.03 33.57
CA ASP A 381 13.06 9.18 35.02
C ASP A 381 11.63 8.83 35.48
N GLN A 382 10.73 8.63 34.52
CA GLN A 382 9.34 8.27 34.76
C GLN A 382 9.01 6.88 34.17
N PRO A 383 8.03 6.16 34.73
CA PRO A 383 7.56 4.91 34.15
C PRO A 383 7.04 5.09 32.72
N VAL A 384 7.46 4.21 31.81
CA VAL A 384 7.07 4.22 30.39
C VAL A 384 6.45 2.89 30.02
N ALA A 385 5.23 2.93 29.48
CA ALA A 385 4.57 1.78 28.90
C ALA A 385 5.30 1.38 27.61
N SER A 386 5.74 0.12 27.53
CA SER A 386 6.59 -0.36 26.45
C SER A 386 6.39 -1.84 26.14
N ILE A 387 6.70 -2.22 24.90
CA ILE A 387 6.60 -3.59 24.42
C ILE A 387 7.98 -4.01 23.92
N ALA A 388 8.57 -5.03 24.54
CA ALA A 388 9.74 -5.71 24.03
C ALA A 388 9.30 -6.99 23.29
N MET A 389 9.89 -7.24 22.13
CA MET A 389 9.49 -8.37 21.31
C MET A 389 10.71 -9.02 20.64
N ARG A 390 10.70 -10.35 20.63
CA ARG A 390 11.63 -11.18 19.87
C ARG A 390 10.84 -12.03 18.88
N ILE A 391 11.13 -11.88 17.59
CA ILE A 391 10.43 -12.56 16.50
C ILE A 391 11.42 -13.41 15.71
N LYS A 392 11.11 -14.68 15.48
CA LYS A 392 11.87 -15.49 14.51
C LYS A 392 11.52 -15.08 13.07
N VAL A 393 12.53 -14.86 12.24
CA VAL A 393 12.33 -14.52 10.83
C VAL A 393 11.97 -15.80 10.06
N THR A 394 10.68 -15.95 9.74
CA THR A 394 10.13 -17.10 9.00
C THR A 394 9.68 -16.67 7.60
N ASN A 395 9.15 -17.63 6.82
CA ASN A 395 8.64 -17.44 5.45
C ASN A 395 7.65 -16.27 5.33
N GLN A 396 6.83 -16.10 6.37
CA GLN A 396 5.78 -15.09 6.44
C GLN A 396 6.33 -13.67 6.74
N LEU A 397 7.56 -13.59 7.25
CA LEU A 397 8.23 -12.35 7.67
C LEU A 397 9.53 -12.10 6.90
N ASN A 398 9.65 -12.72 5.72
CA ASN A 398 10.79 -12.52 4.85
C ASN A 398 10.67 -11.16 4.15
N GLY A 399 11.71 -10.33 4.24
CA GLY A 399 11.69 -8.95 3.74
C GLY A 399 11.41 -7.92 4.84
N GLY A 400 10.55 -6.93 4.56
CA GLY A 400 10.21 -5.88 5.52
C GLY A 400 9.14 -6.33 6.52
N ILE A 401 9.40 -6.18 7.83
CA ILE A 401 8.36 -6.41 8.85
C ILE A 401 7.38 -5.24 8.82
N ASP A 402 6.08 -5.56 8.70
CA ASP A 402 5.02 -4.55 8.67
C ASP A 402 4.84 -3.86 10.03
N ASN A 403 4.04 -2.80 10.07
CA ASN A 403 3.80 -2.02 11.29
C ASN A 403 3.26 -2.87 12.43
N ILE A 404 4.00 -2.93 13.52
CA ILE A 404 3.52 -3.49 14.78
C ILE A 404 2.63 -2.45 15.43
N ASN A 405 1.38 -2.82 15.64
CA ASN A 405 0.37 -1.94 16.20
C ASN A 405 -0.30 -2.60 17.40
N CYS A 406 -0.83 -1.77 18.29
CA CYS A 406 -1.57 -2.20 19.46
C CYS A 406 -2.71 -1.22 19.74
N VAL A 407 -3.71 -1.71 20.48
CA VAL A 407 -4.72 -0.85 21.10
C VAL A 407 -4.23 -0.52 22.50
N ALA A 408 -4.14 0.78 22.80
CA ALA A 408 -3.71 1.27 24.09
C ALA A 408 -4.78 2.16 24.73
N ALA A 409 -4.88 2.11 26.05
CA ALA A 409 -5.72 3.00 26.85
C ALA A 409 -5.01 3.39 28.15
N PRO A 410 -4.99 4.68 28.55
CA PRO A 410 -4.36 5.10 29.79
C PRO A 410 -5.18 4.63 31.00
N LEU A 411 -4.50 4.22 32.06
CA LEU A 411 -5.11 3.99 33.37
C LEU A 411 -5.07 5.31 34.14
N CYS A 412 -6.22 5.98 34.26
CA CYS A 412 -6.30 7.28 34.89
C CYS A 412 -7.46 7.39 35.90
N PRO A 413 -7.47 8.43 36.75
CA PRO A 413 -8.57 8.65 37.68
C PRO A 413 -9.89 8.88 36.94
N ASP A 414 -10.87 8.02 37.18
CA ASP A 414 -12.19 8.08 36.59
C ASP A 414 -13.27 8.11 37.66
N TRP A 415 -14.29 8.95 37.45
CA TRP A 415 -15.41 9.07 38.36
C TRP A 415 -16.36 7.88 38.23
N ASP A 416 -16.56 7.15 39.32
CA ASP A 416 -17.58 6.11 39.36
C ASP A 416 -18.88 6.66 39.96
N ALA A 417 -19.87 6.90 39.08
CA ALA A 417 -21.17 7.44 39.48
C ALA A 417 -21.96 6.50 40.40
N GLY A 418 -21.65 5.19 40.40
CA GLY A 418 -22.30 4.21 41.26
C GLY A 418 -21.85 4.29 42.70
N THR A 419 -20.54 4.43 42.94
CA THR A 419 -19.97 4.55 44.29
C THR A 419 -19.77 6.00 44.75
N GLY A 420 -19.81 6.98 43.85
CA GLY A 420 -19.53 8.38 44.15
C GLY A 420 -18.06 8.63 44.50
N THR A 421 -17.14 7.91 43.83
CA THR A 421 -15.69 8.01 44.11
C THR A 421 -14.86 7.97 42.84
N TRP A 422 -13.71 8.65 42.88
CA TRP A 422 -12.68 8.55 41.83
C TRP A 422 -11.87 7.26 41.99
N ILE A 423 -11.85 6.40 40.97
CA ILE A 423 -11.09 5.15 40.93
C ILE A 423 -10.15 5.14 39.72
N THR A 424 -9.01 4.44 39.81
CA THR A 424 -8.12 4.29 38.66
C THR A 424 -8.63 3.18 37.74
N ARG A 425 -9.01 3.51 36.51
CA ARG A 425 -9.40 2.55 35.47
C ARG A 425 -9.16 3.11 34.08
N GLU A 426 -9.32 2.27 33.07
CA GLU A 426 -9.41 2.72 31.68
C GLU A 426 -10.68 3.57 31.48
N THR A 427 -10.56 4.70 30.80
CA THR A 427 -11.71 5.57 30.52
C THR A 427 -11.52 6.32 29.21
N ARG A 428 -12.64 6.57 28.55
CA ARG A 428 -12.76 7.42 27.35
C ARG A 428 -13.48 8.74 27.67
N ASN A 429 -13.87 8.94 28.94
CA ASN A 429 -14.67 10.09 29.34
C ASN A 429 -13.81 11.37 29.30
N PRO A 430 -14.22 12.40 28.54
CA PRO A 430 -13.48 13.66 28.43
C PRO A 430 -13.16 14.32 29.77
N ALA A 431 -14.03 14.20 30.78
CA ALA A 431 -13.82 14.83 32.10
C ALA A 431 -12.61 14.24 32.84
N SER A 432 -12.49 12.91 32.83
CA SER A 432 -11.38 12.19 33.44
C SER A 432 -10.08 12.41 32.65
N LEU A 433 -10.16 12.42 31.32
CA LEU A 433 -9.01 12.66 30.45
C LEU A 433 -8.45 14.08 30.60
N ALA A 434 -9.32 15.09 30.75
CA ALA A 434 -8.88 16.46 31.02
C ALA A 434 -8.14 16.58 32.37
N LEU A 435 -8.61 15.90 33.42
CA LEU A 435 -7.91 15.81 34.70
C LEU A 435 -6.56 15.09 34.54
N TYR A 436 -6.52 14.01 33.77
CA TYR A 436 -5.30 13.25 33.51
C TYR A 436 -4.26 14.08 32.78
N VAL A 437 -4.65 14.88 31.78
CA VAL A 437 -3.74 15.79 31.05
C VAL A 437 -3.08 16.81 31.99
N ARG A 438 -3.77 17.24 33.06
CA ARG A 438 -3.27 18.27 34.00
C ARG A 438 -2.53 17.71 35.23
N ARG A 439 -2.80 16.46 35.59
CA ARG A 439 -2.26 15.80 36.81
C ARG A 439 -1.36 14.61 36.53
N GLY A 440 -1.50 14.00 35.37
CA GLY A 440 -0.80 12.79 34.95
C GLY A 440 0.67 13.02 34.66
N PRO A 441 1.38 11.96 34.27
CA PRO A 441 2.84 11.96 34.15
C PRO A 441 3.34 12.87 33.02
N GLY A 442 2.54 13.10 31.97
CA GLY A 442 2.84 14.06 30.91
C GLY A 442 2.82 15.53 31.34
N ALA A 443 2.27 15.85 32.52
CA ALA A 443 2.26 17.20 33.04
C ALA A 443 3.58 17.53 33.75
N ALA A 444 4.44 18.34 33.12
CA ALA A 444 5.70 18.78 33.73
C ALA A 444 5.54 19.49 35.09
N LYS A 445 4.38 20.11 35.33
CA LYS A 445 4.00 20.74 36.60
C LYS A 445 2.58 20.28 36.98
N PRO A 446 2.43 19.09 37.58
CA PRO A 446 1.11 18.56 37.89
C PRO A 446 0.42 19.45 38.93
N ARG A 447 -0.88 19.68 38.73
CA ARG A 447 -1.67 20.52 39.64
C ARG A 447 -2.13 19.73 40.86
N ALA A 448 -2.11 20.38 42.01
CA ALA A 448 -2.51 19.77 43.27
C ALA A 448 -4.03 19.55 43.32
N HIS A 449 -4.48 18.59 44.11
CA HIS A 449 -5.90 18.24 44.26
C HIS A 449 -6.78 19.45 44.65
N ALA A 450 -6.29 20.36 45.50
CA ALA A 450 -7.01 21.55 45.94
C ALA A 450 -7.19 22.64 44.85
N GLN A 451 -6.55 22.47 43.69
CA GLN A 451 -6.62 23.40 42.56
C GLN A 451 -7.67 22.98 41.52
N PHE A 452 -8.64 22.17 41.91
CA PHE A 452 -9.74 21.73 41.03
C PHE A 452 -11.08 21.85 41.76
N HIS A 453 -12.09 22.30 41.03
CA HIS A 453 -13.49 22.26 41.48
C HIS A 453 -14.07 20.88 41.18
N TRP A 454 -13.82 19.92 42.08
CA TRP A 454 -14.17 18.49 41.87
C TRP A 454 -15.63 18.25 41.50
N HIS A 455 -16.57 18.93 42.17
CA HIS A 455 -17.99 18.84 41.87
C HIS A 455 -18.32 19.24 40.41
N GLU A 456 -17.61 20.21 39.83
CA GLU A 456 -17.82 20.60 38.42
C GLU A 456 -17.32 19.51 37.46
N TYR A 457 -16.20 18.85 37.78
CA TYR A 457 -15.69 17.72 36.99
C TYR A 457 -16.56 16.47 37.12
N GLU A 458 -17.09 16.19 38.31
CA GLU A 458 -18.04 15.10 38.56
C GLU A 458 -19.33 15.30 37.75
N ALA A 459 -19.90 16.51 37.80
CA ALA A 459 -21.07 16.87 37.01
C ALA A 459 -20.81 16.80 35.50
N TRP A 460 -19.60 17.15 35.05
CA TRP A 460 -19.20 17.03 33.65
C TRP A 460 -19.03 15.58 33.22
N HIS A 461 -18.43 14.74 34.06
CA HIS A 461 -18.29 13.30 33.79
C HIS A 461 -19.64 12.64 33.59
N ASP A 462 -20.59 12.91 34.50
CA ASP A 462 -21.96 12.39 34.40
C ASP A 462 -22.67 12.90 33.15
N PHE A 463 -22.48 14.16 32.79
CA PHE A 463 -23.00 14.71 31.54
C PHE A 463 -22.47 13.97 30.32
N CYS A 464 -21.15 13.75 30.24
CA CYS A 464 -20.53 12.99 29.15
C CYS A 464 -21.06 11.54 29.10
N ARG A 465 -21.22 10.88 30.26
CA ARG A 465 -21.78 9.53 30.35
C ARG A 465 -23.22 9.47 29.85
N LEU A 466 -24.08 10.41 30.27
CA LEU A 466 -25.48 10.47 29.86
C LEU A 466 -25.65 10.78 28.37
N LYS A 467 -24.74 11.56 27.79
CA LYS A 467 -24.76 11.94 26.37
C LYS A 467 -23.95 11.01 25.47
N GLY A 468 -23.25 10.00 26.02
CA GLY A 468 -22.39 9.10 25.27
C GLY A 468 -21.20 9.79 24.60
N LEU A 469 -20.62 10.80 25.25
CA LEU A 469 -19.48 11.55 24.73
C LEU A 469 -18.15 10.89 25.13
N ALA A 470 -17.31 10.62 24.14
CA ALA A 470 -15.98 10.04 24.30
C ALA A 470 -14.90 10.90 23.61
N TYR A 471 -13.65 10.72 24.03
CA TYR A 471 -12.47 11.27 23.37
C TYR A 471 -11.39 10.19 23.27
N ASP A 472 -10.90 9.95 22.06
CA ASP A 472 -9.86 8.98 21.75
C ASP A 472 -8.88 9.57 20.74
N ARG A 473 -7.64 9.82 21.16
CA ARG A 473 -6.59 10.36 20.30
C ARG A 473 -5.21 9.97 20.80
N VAL A 474 -4.31 9.68 19.87
CA VAL A 474 -2.88 9.60 20.16
C VAL A 474 -2.26 10.99 19.95
N HIS A 475 -1.59 11.48 20.98
CA HIS A 475 -0.78 12.70 20.92
C HIS A 475 0.68 12.29 20.78
N ASP A 476 1.20 12.36 19.55
CA ASP A 476 2.57 12.00 19.17
C ASP A 476 3.45 13.21 18.83
N THR A 477 2.89 14.42 18.95
CA THR A 477 3.59 15.70 18.72
C THR A 477 3.48 16.61 19.93
N ALA A 478 4.53 17.39 20.21
CA ALA A 478 4.50 18.43 21.23
C ALA A 478 3.35 19.44 21.02
N ALA A 479 2.47 19.54 22.03
CA ALA A 479 1.38 20.50 22.09
C ALA A 479 1.29 21.11 23.50
N ALA A 480 0.76 22.33 23.61
CA ALA A 480 0.57 22.93 24.92
C ALA A 480 -0.53 22.19 25.69
N ILE A 481 -0.34 21.95 26.99
CA ILE A 481 -1.35 21.27 27.85
C ILE A 481 -2.72 21.93 27.72
N ARG A 482 -2.79 23.27 27.61
CA ARG A 482 -4.05 24.00 27.44
C ARG A 482 -4.75 23.75 26.10
N GLU A 483 -3.99 23.46 25.05
CA GLU A 483 -4.55 23.13 23.73
C GLU A 483 -5.14 21.72 23.76
N VAL A 484 -4.38 20.74 24.27
CA VAL A 484 -4.86 19.36 24.46
C VAL A 484 -6.10 19.33 25.36
N GLU A 485 -6.05 20.05 26.49
CA GLU A 485 -7.18 20.17 27.41
C GLU A 485 -8.40 20.82 26.77
N ALA A 486 -8.22 21.83 25.90
CA ALA A 486 -9.31 22.45 25.15
C ALA A 486 -9.91 21.52 24.09
N GLU A 487 -9.10 20.71 23.40
CA GLU A 487 -9.58 19.68 22.48
C GLU A 487 -10.42 18.62 23.20
N VAL A 488 -9.92 18.09 24.31
CA VAL A 488 -10.64 17.12 25.15
C VAL A 488 -11.94 17.74 25.66
N ALA A 489 -11.89 18.97 26.18
CA ALA A 489 -13.08 19.66 26.67
C ALA A 489 -14.12 19.89 25.58
N ALA A 490 -13.70 20.26 24.36
CA ALA A 490 -14.58 20.45 23.22
C ALA A 490 -15.33 19.16 22.84
N ALA A 491 -14.66 18.00 22.86
CA ALA A 491 -15.32 16.71 22.61
C ALA A 491 -16.38 16.37 23.68
N GLY A 492 -16.17 16.82 24.92
CA GLY A 492 -17.13 16.72 26.02
C GLY A 492 -18.13 17.87 26.12
N ARG A 493 -18.25 18.74 25.09
CA ARG A 493 -19.11 19.94 25.07
C ARG A 493 -18.89 20.87 26.27
N ALA A 494 -17.64 21.05 26.67
CA ALA A 494 -17.26 21.89 27.77
C ALA A 494 -16.06 22.79 27.45
N ALA A 495 -15.78 23.73 28.34
CA ALA A 495 -14.58 24.54 28.34
C ALA A 495 -14.01 24.62 29.75
N ILE A 496 -12.68 24.51 29.88
CA ILE A 496 -12.02 24.68 31.18
C ILE A 496 -11.90 26.16 31.53
N ARG A 497 -12.29 26.49 32.75
CA ARG A 497 -12.21 27.82 33.34
C ARG A 497 -11.10 27.83 34.40
N ASP A 498 -10.23 28.84 34.36
CA ASP A 498 -9.21 29.07 35.38
C ASP A 498 -9.59 30.34 36.15
N ASP A 499 -9.92 30.21 37.43
CA ASP A 499 -10.25 31.35 38.30
C ASP A 499 -9.02 31.93 39.03
N GLY A 500 -7.82 31.43 38.71
CA GLY A 500 -6.56 31.81 39.34
C GLY A 500 -6.25 31.04 40.64
N ARG A 501 -7.24 30.35 41.23
CA ARG A 501 -7.08 29.49 42.41
C ARG A 501 -7.25 28.01 42.06
N ALA A 502 -8.29 27.70 41.31
CA ALA A 502 -8.68 26.36 40.90
C ALA A 502 -9.24 26.34 39.47
N PHE A 503 -9.11 25.17 38.85
CA PHE A 503 -9.69 24.88 37.54
C PHE A 503 -11.12 24.38 37.73
N GLY A 504 -12.04 25.02 37.00
CA GLY A 504 -13.43 24.64 36.87
C GLY A 504 -13.80 24.25 35.45
N VAL A 505 -15.04 23.83 35.27
CA VAL A 505 -15.58 23.34 33.99
C VAL A 505 -16.88 24.07 33.70
N ILE A 506 -16.96 24.66 32.50
CA ILE A 506 -18.19 25.23 31.96
C ILE A 506 -18.74 24.23 30.96
N ILE A 507 -19.89 23.64 31.26
CA ILE A 507 -20.57 22.69 30.37
C ILE A 507 -21.60 23.45 29.53
N ASP A 508 -21.58 23.27 28.21
CA ASP A 508 -22.63 23.79 27.34
C ASP A 508 -23.86 22.88 27.42
N ARG A 509 -24.80 23.28 28.28
CA ARG A 509 -26.08 22.60 28.51
C ARG A 509 -27.16 23.63 28.84
N PRO A 510 -28.45 23.32 28.64
CA PRO A 510 -29.54 24.15 29.13
C PRO A 510 -29.44 24.36 30.65
N GLN A 511 -29.60 25.61 31.09
CA GLN A 511 -29.59 26.00 32.48
C GLN A 511 -30.97 26.56 32.86
N SER A 512 -31.38 26.39 34.11
CA SER A 512 -32.66 26.92 34.62
C SER A 512 -32.48 28.12 35.55
N ILE A 513 -31.26 28.33 36.07
CA ILE A 513 -30.98 29.35 37.08
C ILE A 513 -30.42 30.57 36.38
N ILE A 514 -31.19 31.66 36.38
CA ILE A 514 -30.75 32.97 35.89
C ILE A 514 -29.91 33.63 36.99
N VAL A 515 -28.64 33.92 36.70
CA VAL A 515 -27.68 34.50 37.67
C VAL A 515 -27.78 36.02 37.75
N ASP A 516 -28.00 36.70 36.61
CA ASP A 516 -28.05 38.17 36.57
C ASP A 516 -29.12 38.66 35.55
N HIS A 517 -29.62 39.88 35.76
CA HIS A 517 -30.57 40.56 34.87
C HIS A 517 -29.91 41.77 34.23
N LEU A 518 -29.58 41.74 32.95
CA LEU A 518 -28.90 42.82 32.24
C LEU A 518 -29.91 43.71 31.50
N SER A 519 -29.96 44.98 31.86
CA SER A 519 -30.90 45.96 31.30
C SER A 519 -30.24 47.32 31.04
N GLU A 520 -30.99 48.27 30.47
CA GLU A 520 -30.52 49.65 30.25
C GLU A 520 -30.21 50.40 31.55
N VAL A 521 -30.71 49.93 32.69
CA VAL A 521 -30.56 50.61 33.99
C VAL A 521 -29.24 50.24 34.66
N ASN A 522 -28.84 48.97 34.59
CA ASN A 522 -27.65 48.45 35.28
C ASN A 522 -26.46 48.16 34.35
N SER A 523 -26.66 48.28 33.04
CA SER A 523 -25.61 48.08 32.04
C SER A 523 -25.71 49.14 30.94
N SER A 524 -24.59 49.37 30.25
CA SER A 524 -24.45 50.39 29.22
C SER A 524 -23.73 49.83 27.99
N ALA A 525 -23.57 50.66 26.95
CA ALA A 525 -22.81 50.32 25.73
C ALA A 525 -23.28 49.02 25.05
N PHE A 526 -24.60 48.82 24.95
CA PHE A 526 -25.15 47.67 24.23
C PHE A 526 -24.83 47.73 22.74
N ARG A 527 -24.33 46.62 22.22
CA ARG A 527 -24.10 46.39 20.79
C ARG A 527 -24.54 44.97 20.45
N GLY A 528 -25.31 44.84 19.38
CA GLY A 528 -25.68 43.56 18.78
C GLY A 528 -24.98 43.36 17.44
N GLU A 529 -24.49 42.15 17.21
CA GLU A 529 -23.92 41.70 15.96
C GLU A 529 -24.69 40.45 15.51
N ILE A 530 -25.11 40.41 14.24
CA ILE A 530 -25.82 39.28 13.65
C ILE A 530 -24.99 38.77 12.49
N THR A 531 -24.60 37.50 12.55
CA THR A 531 -23.87 36.84 11.45
C THR A 531 -24.86 36.16 10.51
N TYR A 532 -24.83 36.54 9.24
CA TYR A 532 -25.63 35.89 8.19
C TYR A 532 -24.77 34.82 7.51
N LEU A 533 -25.00 33.56 7.87
CA LEU A 533 -24.35 32.42 7.24
C LEU A 533 -25.12 32.02 5.97
N ARG A 534 -24.40 31.80 4.86
CA ARG A 534 -24.89 30.99 3.75
C ARG A 534 -24.39 29.56 3.99
N PRO A 535 -25.24 28.63 4.48
CA PRO A 535 -24.78 27.30 4.83
C PRO A 535 -24.34 26.51 3.58
N PRO A 536 -23.30 25.67 3.69
CA PRO A 536 -23.01 24.66 2.68
C PRO A 536 -24.11 23.59 2.64
N ASP A 537 -24.11 22.74 1.62
CA ASP A 537 -25.05 21.61 1.53
C ASP A 537 -24.81 20.58 2.65
N GLY A 538 -23.58 20.53 3.18
CA GLY A 538 -23.21 19.68 4.31
C GLY A 538 -21.77 19.87 4.81
N PHE A 539 -21.48 19.28 5.96
CA PHE A 539 -20.12 19.16 6.47
C PHE A 539 -19.49 17.83 6.06
N ARG A 540 -18.21 17.89 5.75
CA ARG A 540 -17.35 16.73 5.50
C ARG A 540 -16.42 16.57 6.68
N VAL A 541 -16.54 15.47 7.42
CA VAL A 541 -15.70 15.19 8.59
C VAL A 541 -14.83 13.98 8.30
N LYS A 542 -13.52 14.16 8.44
CA LYS A 542 -12.54 13.08 8.39
C LYS A 542 -12.18 12.66 9.81
N PHE A 543 -12.21 11.37 10.09
CA PHE A 543 -11.94 10.82 11.41
C PHE A 543 -11.40 9.38 11.30
N PRO A 544 -10.63 8.88 12.28
CA PRO A 544 -10.30 7.47 12.36
C PRO A 544 -11.49 6.69 12.91
N ASP A 545 -11.97 5.69 12.19
CA ASP A 545 -13.19 4.94 12.52
C ASP A 545 -12.88 3.71 13.38
N ARG A 546 -13.33 3.72 14.64
CA ARG A 546 -13.13 2.60 15.57
C ARG A 546 -13.75 1.29 15.08
N SER A 547 -14.89 1.33 14.38
CA SER A 547 -15.57 0.13 13.86
C SER A 547 -14.79 -0.53 12.73
N ARG A 548 -13.87 0.22 12.11
CA ARG A 548 -12.98 -0.19 11.03
C ARG A 548 -11.53 -0.13 11.47
N ASP A 549 -11.23 -0.60 12.67
CA ASP A 549 -9.85 -0.81 13.11
C ASP A 549 -9.01 0.50 13.10
N TYR A 550 -9.68 1.66 13.27
CA TYR A 550 -9.12 3.02 13.26
C TYR A 550 -8.58 3.49 11.90
N GLU A 551 -9.03 2.87 10.80
CA GLU A 551 -8.79 3.38 9.44
C GLU A 551 -9.42 4.77 9.26
N SER A 552 -8.77 5.62 8.47
CA SER A 552 -9.32 6.95 8.16
C SER A 552 -10.58 6.81 7.30
N ALA A 553 -11.68 7.34 7.81
CA ALA A 553 -12.95 7.41 7.12
C ALA A 553 -13.43 8.86 6.99
N GLU A 554 -14.39 9.06 6.08
CA GLU A 554 -15.00 10.36 5.83
C GLU A 554 -16.52 10.23 5.88
N ARG A 555 -17.16 11.01 6.76
CA ARG A 555 -18.62 11.07 6.87
C ARG A 555 -19.09 12.44 6.39
N ILE A 556 -20.04 12.45 5.47
CA ILE A 556 -20.70 13.66 4.97
C ILE A 556 -22.03 13.82 5.71
N ILE A 557 -22.21 14.96 6.36
CA ILE A 557 -23.40 15.30 7.15
C ILE A 557 -24.13 16.45 6.45
N PRO A 558 -25.28 16.20 5.78
CA PRO A 558 -26.03 17.26 5.10
C PRO A 558 -26.51 18.33 6.08
N TRP A 559 -26.77 19.55 5.64
CA TRP A 559 -27.35 20.60 6.49
C TRP A 559 -28.79 20.21 6.93
N PRO A 560 -29.28 20.63 8.12
CA PRO A 560 -30.63 20.29 8.54
C PRO A 560 -31.67 20.79 7.54
N GLY A 561 -32.56 19.90 7.09
CA GLY A 561 -33.58 20.19 6.09
C GLY A 561 -33.10 20.21 4.63
N HIS A 562 -31.82 19.95 4.36
CA HIS A 562 -31.31 19.82 2.98
C HIS A 562 -31.95 18.61 2.28
N SER A 563 -32.40 18.81 1.04
CA SER A 563 -32.94 17.76 0.19
C SER A 563 -32.29 17.81 -1.19
N GLY A 564 -31.97 16.64 -1.74
CA GLY A 564 -31.27 16.52 -3.03
C GLY A 564 -29.77 16.22 -2.89
N PRO A 565 -29.03 16.21 -4.01
CA PRO A 565 -27.61 15.84 -4.03
C PRO A 565 -26.76 16.90 -3.32
N ILE A 566 -25.78 16.45 -2.55
CA ILE A 566 -24.78 17.29 -1.87
C ILE A 566 -23.72 17.69 -2.90
N ARG A 567 -23.53 18.99 -3.16
CA ARG A 567 -22.55 19.52 -4.12
C ARG A 567 -21.49 20.38 -3.44
N LEU A 568 -21.90 21.23 -2.50
CA LEU A 568 -21.01 22.11 -1.75
C LEU A 568 -20.81 21.57 -0.33
N THR A 569 -19.59 21.10 -0.04
CA THR A 569 -19.23 20.63 1.30
C THR A 569 -18.10 21.47 1.89
N GLU A 570 -18.17 21.76 3.18
CA GLU A 570 -17.07 22.34 3.95
C GLU A 570 -16.48 21.31 4.90
N GLU A 571 -15.16 21.37 5.11
CA GLU A 571 -14.47 20.46 6.02
C GLU A 571 -14.62 20.92 7.47
N LEU A 572 -15.10 20.03 8.34
CA LEU A 572 -15.19 20.25 9.78
C LEU A 572 -14.24 19.29 10.49
N GLN A 573 -13.34 19.84 11.30
CA GLN A 573 -12.39 19.06 12.09
C GLN A 573 -12.96 18.80 13.49
N LEU A 574 -13.04 17.53 13.86
CA LEU A 574 -13.49 17.06 15.18
C LEU A 574 -12.42 16.14 15.78
N PRO A 575 -11.32 16.70 16.30
CA PRO A 575 -10.22 15.91 16.81
C PRO A 575 -10.67 15.03 17.99
N GLY A 576 -10.19 13.78 17.98
CA GLY A 576 -10.42 12.80 19.05
C GLY A 576 -11.80 12.17 19.09
N ILE A 577 -12.68 12.43 18.12
CA ILE A 577 -13.94 11.70 17.99
C ILE A 577 -13.76 10.58 16.95
N VAL A 578 -13.82 9.32 17.41
CA VAL A 578 -13.60 8.12 16.57
C VAL A 578 -14.87 7.34 16.27
N ASP A 579 -15.93 7.55 17.05
CA ASP A 579 -17.20 6.87 16.88
C ASP A 579 -18.04 7.61 15.82
N PRO A 580 -18.46 6.94 14.73
CA PRO A 580 -19.09 7.60 13.58
C PRO A 580 -20.42 8.27 13.94
N ASP A 581 -21.14 7.74 14.92
CA ASP A 581 -22.41 8.30 15.40
C ASP A 581 -22.20 9.55 16.25
N GLN A 582 -21.15 9.57 17.08
CA GLN A 582 -20.75 10.76 17.81
C GLN A 582 -20.31 11.87 16.84
N VAL A 583 -19.60 11.53 15.76
CA VAL A 583 -19.24 12.47 14.68
C VAL A 583 -20.49 13.11 14.06
N TRP A 584 -21.52 12.31 13.75
CA TRP A 584 -22.77 12.80 13.20
C TRP A 584 -23.45 13.81 14.13
N ILE A 585 -23.62 13.44 15.40
CA ILE A 585 -24.29 14.27 16.41
C ILE A 585 -23.49 15.55 16.67
N ALA A 586 -22.17 15.48 16.76
CA ALA A 586 -21.32 16.64 16.96
C ALA A 586 -21.36 17.62 15.78
N ALA A 587 -21.31 17.12 14.54
CA ALA A 587 -21.44 17.94 13.34
C ALA A 587 -22.85 18.57 13.24
N ARG A 588 -23.90 17.80 13.55
CA ARG A 588 -25.29 18.29 13.58
C ARG A 588 -25.47 19.41 14.60
N ARG A 589 -24.95 19.21 15.82
CA ARG A 589 -24.95 20.26 16.86
C ARG A 589 -24.27 21.53 16.36
N ARG A 590 -23.12 21.41 15.69
CA ARG A 590 -22.40 22.56 15.14
C ARG A 590 -23.23 23.35 14.12
N GLN A 591 -24.02 22.67 13.29
CA GLN A 591 -24.95 23.31 12.35
C GLN A 591 -26.08 24.05 13.09
N TYR A 592 -26.62 23.46 14.15
CA TYR A 592 -27.62 24.12 15.00
C TYR A 592 -27.05 25.32 15.76
N GLU A 593 -25.82 25.25 16.27
CA GLU A 593 -25.14 26.40 16.86
C GLU A 593 -25.02 27.56 15.86
N LEU A 594 -24.59 27.29 14.63
CA LEU A 594 -24.48 28.31 13.58
C LEU A 594 -25.85 28.89 13.17
N THR A 595 -26.93 28.14 13.33
CA THR A 595 -28.29 28.55 12.97
C THR A 595 -28.96 29.37 14.08
N TYR A 596 -28.91 28.87 15.32
CA TYR A 596 -29.65 29.42 16.45
C TYR A 596 -28.82 30.38 17.33
N ARG A 597 -27.47 30.30 17.30
CA ARG A 597 -26.56 31.24 18.00
C ARG A 597 -25.88 32.20 17.02
N ARG A 598 -26.63 32.73 16.05
CA ARG A 598 -26.16 33.69 15.03
C ARG A 598 -25.89 35.10 15.58
N GLU A 599 -26.45 35.41 16.74
CA GLU A 599 -26.39 36.72 17.37
C GLU A 599 -25.30 36.74 18.45
N ARG A 600 -24.60 37.86 18.55
CA ARG A 600 -23.65 38.13 19.62
C ARG A 600 -23.94 39.51 20.17
N TRP A 601 -24.09 39.59 21.48
CA TRP A 601 -24.36 40.86 22.15
C TRP A 601 -23.21 41.23 23.06
N THR A 602 -22.87 42.51 23.14
CA THR A 602 -21.86 43.02 24.08
C THR A 602 -22.44 44.16 24.91
N ARG A 603 -22.11 44.20 26.19
CA ARG A 603 -22.50 45.25 27.15
C ARG A 603 -21.41 45.54 28.15
N GLU A 604 -21.45 46.70 28.79
CA GLU A 604 -20.59 47.07 29.90
C GLU A 604 -21.39 47.24 31.20
N GLN A 605 -20.96 46.54 32.25
CA GLN A 605 -21.55 46.60 33.59
C GLN A 605 -20.50 47.06 34.60
N ASP A 606 -20.92 47.81 35.63
CA ASP A 606 -20.06 48.17 36.75
C ASP A 606 -19.67 46.91 37.54
N GLY A 607 -18.40 46.79 37.91
CA GLY A 607 -17.83 45.64 38.58
C GLY A 607 -18.44 45.38 39.97
N LEU A 608 -18.98 46.41 40.63
CA LEU A 608 -19.70 46.24 41.90
C LEU A 608 -21.10 45.63 41.73
N LEU A 609 -21.69 45.76 40.54
CA LEU A 609 -23.02 45.22 40.22
C LEU A 609 -22.94 43.84 39.54
N ARG A 610 -21.77 43.47 39.01
CA ARG A 610 -21.57 42.24 38.25
C ARG A 610 -21.61 41.01 39.16
N GLN A 611 -22.66 40.20 38.99
CA GLN A 611 -22.78 38.88 39.64
C GLN A 611 -22.39 37.75 38.69
N ALA A 612 -22.73 37.87 37.40
CA ALA A 612 -22.48 36.81 36.42
C ALA A 612 -20.99 36.62 36.09
N THR A 613 -20.63 35.36 35.90
CA THR A 613 -19.32 34.88 35.43
C THR A 613 -19.45 34.16 34.08
N ARG A 614 -18.31 33.80 33.48
CA ARG A 614 -18.31 33.09 32.19
C ARG A 614 -19.01 31.74 32.33
N GLY A 615 -19.98 31.49 31.46
CA GLY A 615 -20.78 30.26 31.45
C GLY A 615 -22.15 30.37 32.12
N ASP A 616 -22.42 31.47 32.83
CA ASP A 616 -23.70 31.66 33.53
C ASP A 616 -24.82 32.10 32.58
N LEU A 617 -26.04 31.66 32.88
CA LEU A 617 -27.27 32.14 32.26
C LEU A 617 -27.67 33.50 32.84
N VAL A 618 -27.95 34.46 31.96
CA VAL A 618 -28.43 35.80 32.31
C VAL A 618 -29.70 36.13 31.53
N ALA A 619 -30.61 36.88 32.13
CA ALA A 619 -31.74 37.45 31.42
C ALA A 619 -31.38 38.84 30.93
N MET A 620 -31.80 39.19 29.72
CA MET A 620 -31.46 40.47 29.11
C MET A 620 -32.70 41.20 28.62
N SER A 621 -32.76 42.51 28.87
CA SER A 621 -33.77 43.42 28.30
C SER A 621 -33.10 44.64 27.62
N HIS A 622 -33.66 45.04 26.47
CA HIS A 622 -33.25 46.24 25.74
C HIS A 622 -34.30 46.62 24.71
N LYS A 623 -34.49 47.92 24.50
CA LYS A 623 -35.38 48.44 23.45
C LYS A 623 -34.99 48.04 22.02
N LEU A 624 -33.74 47.62 21.81
CA LEU A 624 -33.26 47.14 20.51
C LEU A 624 -33.51 45.65 20.27
N LEU A 625 -33.76 44.87 21.34
CA LEU A 625 -34.16 43.46 21.24
C LEU A 625 -35.67 43.38 21.08
N ASP A 626 -36.39 44.15 21.90
CA ASP A 626 -37.82 44.33 21.83
C ASP A 626 -38.15 45.78 22.16
N ALA A 627 -38.77 46.48 21.22
CA ALA A 627 -39.13 47.89 21.35
C ALA A 627 -40.12 48.15 22.50
N THR A 628 -40.88 47.13 22.91
CA THR A 628 -41.83 47.20 24.02
C THR A 628 -41.20 46.89 25.38
N SER A 629 -39.92 46.48 25.40
CA SER A 629 -39.23 46.20 26.66
C SER A 629 -38.84 47.48 27.40
N ALA A 630 -38.99 47.44 28.72
CA ALA A 630 -38.57 48.49 29.63
C ALA A 630 -37.88 47.89 30.86
N ALA A 631 -37.09 48.70 31.56
CA ALA A 631 -36.49 48.32 32.82
C ALA A 631 -36.46 49.53 33.75
N ALA A 632 -36.62 49.29 35.05
CA ALA A 632 -36.71 50.34 36.07
C ALA A 632 -36.27 49.80 37.43
N PHE A 633 -36.06 50.67 38.40
CA PHE A 633 -36.03 50.29 39.81
C PHE A 633 -37.38 50.55 40.48
N VAL A 634 -37.73 49.70 41.44
CA VAL A 634 -38.92 49.89 42.27
C VAL A 634 -38.68 51.01 43.29
N SER A 635 -39.49 52.06 43.26
CA SER A 635 -39.41 53.16 44.23
C SER A 635 -40.14 52.82 45.54
N SER A 636 -41.35 52.27 45.45
CA SER A 636 -42.15 51.82 46.60
C SER A 636 -43.19 50.79 46.18
N VAL A 637 -43.65 50.00 47.15
CA VAL A 637 -44.69 48.97 46.94
C VAL A 637 -45.76 49.13 48.01
N THR A 638 -47.02 49.14 47.60
CA THR A 638 -48.18 49.17 48.49
C THR A 638 -49.16 48.08 48.04
N ASP A 639 -49.27 47.02 48.82
CA ASP A 639 -49.99 45.79 48.46
C ASP A 639 -49.58 45.26 47.06
N MET A 640 -50.46 45.38 46.06
CA MET A 640 -50.24 44.94 44.68
C MET A 640 -49.90 46.09 43.72
N LEU A 641 -49.78 47.32 44.22
CA LEU A 641 -49.40 48.50 43.46
C LEU A 641 -47.90 48.73 43.59
N ILE A 642 -47.20 48.73 42.47
CA ILE A 642 -45.76 48.98 42.35
C ILE A 642 -45.58 50.38 41.75
N MET A 643 -44.75 51.19 42.39
CA MET A 643 -44.31 52.48 41.86
C MET A 643 -42.89 52.34 41.33
N LEU A 644 -42.67 52.71 40.07
CA LEU A 644 -41.36 52.74 39.43
C LEU A 644 -40.65 54.08 39.62
N ASP A 645 -39.33 54.09 39.43
CA ASP A 645 -38.52 55.31 39.39
C ASP A 645 -38.69 56.12 38.08
N THR A 646 -38.98 55.41 37.00
CA THR A 646 -39.05 55.90 35.62
C THR A 646 -40.43 55.66 35.03
N ASP A 647 -40.87 56.56 34.13
CA ASP A 647 -42.13 56.40 33.41
C ASP A 647 -42.01 55.30 32.35
N VAL A 648 -43.00 54.41 32.31
CA VAL A 648 -43.12 53.35 31.30
C VAL A 648 -44.44 53.52 30.55
N GLU A 649 -44.41 53.29 29.24
CA GLU A 649 -45.58 53.32 28.37
C GLU A 649 -45.85 51.90 27.88
N LEU A 650 -47.06 51.41 28.12
CA LEU A 650 -47.50 50.07 27.74
C LEU A 650 -48.58 50.18 26.66
N ASP A 651 -48.48 49.33 25.64
CA ASP A 651 -49.51 49.21 24.62
C ASP A 651 -50.77 48.53 25.22
N PRO A 652 -51.96 49.16 25.16
CA PRO A 652 -53.18 48.57 25.70
C PRO A 652 -53.59 47.25 25.02
N ASP A 653 -53.10 46.95 23.81
CA ASP A 653 -53.44 45.73 23.06
C ASP A 653 -52.53 44.54 23.39
N VAL A 654 -51.48 44.75 24.20
CA VAL A 654 -50.49 43.71 24.56
C VAL A 654 -50.58 43.40 26.06
N THR A 655 -50.59 42.10 26.40
CA THR A 655 -50.46 41.66 27.80
C THR A 655 -49.01 41.72 28.24
N TYR A 656 -48.72 42.51 29.27
CA TYR A 656 -47.35 42.70 29.79
C TYR A 656 -47.10 41.87 31.05
N GLY A 657 -45.84 41.48 31.21
CA GLY A 657 -45.29 40.90 32.42
C GLY A 657 -44.18 41.75 33.02
N ILE A 658 -43.99 41.64 34.33
CA ILE A 658 -42.84 42.15 35.07
C ILE A 658 -42.04 40.97 35.61
N GLN A 659 -40.73 40.99 35.41
CA GLN A 659 -39.78 40.01 35.92
C GLN A 659 -38.87 40.67 36.95
N PHE A 660 -38.79 40.04 38.13
CA PHE A 660 -38.00 40.52 39.26
C PHE A 660 -37.51 39.35 40.11
N ARG A 661 -36.63 39.62 41.05
CA ARG A 661 -36.01 38.59 41.88
C ARG A 661 -36.54 38.67 43.30
N THR A 662 -36.80 37.52 43.93
CA THR A 662 -37.34 37.43 45.29
C THR A 662 -36.49 36.50 46.15
N GLY A 663 -36.55 36.68 47.47
CA GLY A 663 -35.84 35.80 48.41
C GLY A 663 -34.31 35.91 48.33
N GLN A 664 -33.76 37.03 47.85
CA GLN A 664 -32.32 37.29 47.93
C GLN A 664 -31.92 37.49 49.40
N THR A 665 -31.02 36.64 49.87
CA THR A 665 -30.36 36.76 51.17
C THR A 665 -28.86 36.70 50.98
N GLU A 666 -28.09 37.06 52.01
CA GLU A 666 -26.63 36.90 51.98
C GLU A 666 -26.29 35.42 51.69
N GLY A 667 -25.69 35.16 50.51
CA GLY A 667 -25.35 33.81 50.04
C GLY A 667 -26.40 33.06 49.19
N SER A 668 -27.60 33.62 48.97
CA SER A 668 -28.62 33.04 48.08
C SER A 668 -28.93 33.98 46.91
N LEU A 669 -28.86 33.45 45.68
CA LEU A 669 -29.20 34.18 44.46
C LEU A 669 -30.69 34.56 44.37
N GLY A 670 -31.58 33.98 45.20
CA GLY A 670 -33.02 34.20 45.10
C GLY A 670 -33.66 33.56 43.85
N GLU A 671 -34.99 33.65 43.75
CA GLU A 671 -35.78 33.11 42.64
C GLU A 671 -36.21 34.25 41.69
N VAL A 672 -36.11 34.02 40.38
CA VAL A 672 -36.61 34.94 39.35
C VAL A 672 -38.08 34.63 39.10
N VAL A 673 -38.94 35.61 39.32
CA VAL A 673 -40.39 35.47 39.19
C VAL A 673 -40.91 36.41 38.10
N THR A 674 -41.77 35.88 37.24
CA THR A 674 -42.51 36.65 36.22
C THR A 674 -43.97 36.77 36.63
N ARG A 675 -44.53 37.97 36.53
CA ARG A 675 -45.89 38.31 36.96
C ARG A 675 -46.61 39.15 35.93
N GLU A 676 -47.89 38.90 35.69
CA GLU A 676 -48.71 39.75 34.83
C GLU A 676 -48.98 41.11 35.50
N ILE A 677 -48.94 42.18 34.70
CA ILE A 677 -49.18 43.56 35.14
C ILE A 677 -50.29 44.25 34.34
N SER A 678 -50.97 45.20 35.00
CA SER A 678 -51.92 46.11 34.39
C SER A 678 -51.53 47.55 34.73
N ALA A 679 -51.66 48.45 33.75
CA ALA A 679 -51.33 49.86 33.90
C ALA A 679 -52.41 50.74 33.25
N PRO A 680 -52.63 51.97 33.73
CA PRO A 680 -53.47 52.94 33.03
C PRO A 680 -52.84 53.32 31.67
N PRO A 681 -53.64 53.71 30.66
CA PRO A 681 -53.14 54.10 29.35
C PRO A 681 -52.30 55.39 29.43
N GLY A 682 -51.21 55.43 28.66
CA GLY A 682 -50.23 56.53 28.63
C GLY A 682 -49.00 56.28 29.53
N PRO A 683 -48.07 57.25 29.60
CA PRO A 683 -46.87 57.13 30.44
C PRO A 683 -47.24 57.12 31.92
N THR A 684 -46.84 56.07 32.64
CA THR A 684 -47.16 55.88 34.05
C THR A 684 -45.98 55.28 34.82
N ARG A 685 -45.91 55.60 36.12
CA ARG A 685 -45.00 54.94 37.08
C ARG A 685 -45.72 53.89 37.92
N ALA A 686 -47.04 53.90 37.91
CA ALA A 686 -47.87 53.04 38.74
C ALA A 686 -48.30 51.81 37.93
N LEU A 687 -47.83 50.64 38.36
CA LEU A 687 -48.18 49.34 37.79
C LEU A 687 -48.89 48.49 38.84
N ARG A 688 -49.94 47.76 38.44
CA ARG A 688 -50.66 46.85 39.33
C ARG A 688 -50.38 45.40 38.95
N LEU A 689 -49.97 44.58 39.91
CA LEU A 689 -49.83 43.13 39.74
C LEU A 689 -51.21 42.46 39.66
N VAL A 690 -51.37 41.51 38.74
CA VAL A 690 -52.63 40.77 38.53
C VAL A 690 -52.62 39.44 39.30
N GLY A 691 -53.58 39.22 40.20
CA GLY A 691 -53.72 38.00 41.01
C GLY A 691 -52.86 37.96 42.29
N PRO A 692 -53.03 36.95 43.17
CA PRO A 692 -52.18 36.78 44.35
C PRO A 692 -50.79 36.25 43.97
N GLY A 693 -49.73 36.64 44.68
CA GLY A 693 -48.38 36.18 44.42
C GLY A 693 -47.30 37.01 45.11
N PRO A 694 -46.01 36.67 44.91
CA PRO A 694 -44.90 37.45 45.44
C PRO A 694 -44.85 38.85 44.80
N VAL A 695 -44.34 39.81 45.57
CA VAL A 695 -44.19 41.22 45.17
C VAL A 695 -42.71 41.62 45.28
N PRO A 696 -42.23 42.55 44.42
CA PRO A 696 -40.86 43.03 44.52
C PRO A 696 -40.67 43.87 45.79
N SER A 697 -39.42 44.00 46.23
CA SER A 697 -39.03 44.92 47.30
C SER A 697 -38.69 46.30 46.75
N ALA A 698 -38.72 47.32 47.60
CA ALA A 698 -38.24 48.64 47.22
C ALA A 698 -36.73 48.57 46.86
N ARG A 699 -36.35 49.23 45.77
CA ARG A 699 -35.03 49.21 45.10
C ARG A 699 -34.70 47.95 44.30
N ASP A 700 -35.61 47.00 44.16
CA ASP A 700 -35.38 45.86 43.27
C ASP A 700 -35.32 46.33 41.81
N HIS A 701 -34.43 45.69 41.05
CA HIS A 701 -34.34 45.85 39.61
C HIS A 701 -35.41 45.00 38.94
N VAL A 702 -36.17 45.62 38.03
CA VAL A 702 -37.27 44.96 37.31
C VAL A 702 -37.13 45.12 35.81
N ALA A 703 -37.47 44.06 35.08
CA ALA A 703 -37.63 44.07 33.63
C ALA A 703 -39.13 43.94 33.28
N ILE A 704 -39.56 44.65 32.25
CA ILE A 704 -40.95 44.70 31.79
C ILE A 704 -40.94 44.42 30.28
N GLY A 705 -41.88 43.61 29.82
CA GLY A 705 -42.04 43.25 28.41
C GLY A 705 -43.31 42.42 28.20
N PRO A 706 -43.59 41.97 26.97
CA PRO A 706 -44.75 41.12 26.69
C PRO A 706 -44.71 39.85 27.56
N LEU A 707 -45.86 39.41 28.09
CA LEU A 707 -45.94 38.29 29.04
C LEU A 707 -45.33 36.99 28.47
N ALA A 708 -45.42 36.78 27.16
CA ALA A 708 -44.84 35.63 26.48
C ALA A 708 -43.30 35.63 26.49
N GLN A 709 -42.68 36.80 26.53
CA GLN A 709 -41.23 36.96 26.50
C GLN A 709 -40.81 38.29 27.14
N VAL A 710 -40.76 38.32 28.47
CA VAL A 710 -40.38 39.53 29.23
C VAL A 710 -38.90 39.88 29.05
N THR A 711 -38.05 38.86 28.93
CA THR A 711 -36.60 38.98 28.75
C THR A 711 -36.09 37.94 27.76
N VAL A 712 -34.91 38.21 27.19
CA VAL A 712 -34.19 37.28 26.33
C VAL A 712 -33.10 36.61 27.14
N GLU A 713 -33.09 35.28 27.15
CA GLU A 713 -32.06 34.50 27.86
C GLU A 713 -30.77 34.40 27.05
N ALA A 714 -29.65 34.69 27.71
CA ALA A 714 -28.32 34.67 27.11
C ALA A 714 -27.29 33.99 28.02
N LEU A 715 -26.27 33.37 27.43
CA LEU A 715 -25.13 32.79 28.11
C LEU A 715 -23.94 33.75 28.05
N VAL A 716 -23.22 33.92 29.16
CA VAL A 716 -22.01 34.74 29.21
C VAL A 716 -20.84 33.99 28.55
N HIS A 717 -20.45 34.43 27.36
CA HIS A 717 -19.38 33.81 26.57
C HIS A 717 -17.98 34.26 26.99
N SER A 718 -17.79 35.56 27.20
CA SER A 718 -16.52 36.14 27.68
C SER A 718 -16.76 37.33 28.60
N VAL A 719 -15.80 37.54 29.50
CA VAL A 719 -15.76 38.67 30.43
C VAL A 719 -14.41 39.36 30.27
N GLU A 720 -14.43 40.63 29.90
CA GLU A 720 -13.24 41.43 29.63
C GLU A 720 -13.22 42.66 30.53
N ASN A 721 -12.03 43.14 30.89
CA ASN A 721 -11.90 44.38 31.66
C ASN A 721 -12.03 45.58 30.72
N ALA A 722 -13.01 46.46 30.98
CA ALA A 722 -13.24 47.68 30.20
C ALA A 722 -12.58 48.93 30.81
N GLY A 723 -11.82 48.76 31.91
CA GLY A 723 -11.21 49.85 32.67
C GLY A 723 -12.21 50.57 33.60
N ARG A 724 -11.69 51.40 34.52
CA ARG A 724 -12.51 52.17 35.49
C ARG A 724 -13.53 51.32 36.28
N MET A 725 -13.11 50.13 36.74
CA MET A 725 -13.98 49.16 37.42
C MET A 725 -15.20 48.70 36.61
N ARG A 726 -15.18 48.83 35.28
CA ARG A 726 -16.22 48.26 34.40
C ARG A 726 -15.74 46.96 33.76
N THR A 727 -16.70 46.10 33.51
CA THR A 727 -16.49 44.82 32.83
C THR A 727 -17.35 44.78 31.57
N ARG A 728 -16.75 44.34 30.47
CA ARG A 728 -17.46 44.07 29.22
C ARG A 728 -17.85 42.60 29.19
N LEU A 729 -19.14 42.35 29.03
CA LEU A 729 -19.71 41.02 28.88
C LEU A 729 -20.03 40.79 27.39
N THR A 730 -19.55 39.66 26.86
CA THR A 730 -20.00 39.14 25.56
C THR A 730 -20.99 38.02 25.82
N LEU A 731 -22.16 38.12 25.23
CA LEU A 731 -23.30 37.26 25.44
C LEU A 731 -23.67 36.55 24.13
N LEU A 732 -24.09 35.29 24.24
CA LEU A 732 -24.66 34.50 23.15
C LEU A 732 -26.09 34.08 23.52
N PRO A 733 -27.01 33.90 22.55
CA PRO A 733 -28.31 33.30 22.82
C PRO A 733 -28.18 31.96 23.55
N ALA A 734 -28.96 31.73 24.61
CA ALA A 734 -28.93 30.46 25.34
C ALA A 734 -29.31 29.27 24.44
N ALA A 735 -30.40 29.46 23.66
CA ALA A 735 -30.90 28.56 22.63
C ALA A 735 -30.99 27.08 23.06
N PRO A 736 -31.82 26.74 24.08
CA PRO A 736 -31.97 25.37 24.58
C PRO A 736 -32.47 24.38 23.51
N ILE A 737 -33.14 24.89 22.47
CA ILE A 737 -33.60 24.13 21.29
C ILE A 737 -32.46 23.36 20.59
N ILE A 738 -31.20 23.82 20.70
CA ILE A 738 -30.05 23.11 20.12
C ILE A 738 -29.91 21.73 20.77
N ASP A 739 -30.00 21.65 22.09
CA ASP A 739 -29.91 20.39 22.83
C ASP A 739 -31.14 19.51 22.58
N GLU A 740 -32.34 20.09 22.55
CA GLU A 740 -33.57 19.35 22.22
C GLU A 740 -33.50 18.69 20.85
N LEU A 741 -33.11 19.43 19.80
CA LEU A 741 -32.98 18.89 18.44
C LEU A 741 -31.83 17.89 18.32
N THR A 742 -30.72 18.13 19.02
CA THR A 742 -29.58 17.21 19.01
C THR A 742 -29.91 15.88 19.70
N ASP A 743 -30.72 15.92 20.77
CA ASP A 743 -31.15 14.71 21.50
C ASP A 743 -32.19 13.89 20.74
N LEU A 744 -32.98 14.54 19.87
CA LEU A 744 -33.92 13.87 18.96
C LEU A 744 -33.25 13.30 17.70
N GLU A 745 -32.03 13.72 17.40
CA GLU A 745 -31.30 13.29 16.20
C GLU A 745 -30.92 11.81 16.31
N VAL A 746 -31.33 11.01 15.31
CA VAL A 746 -30.93 9.62 15.18
C VAL A 746 -29.93 9.50 14.03
N PRO A 747 -28.65 9.16 14.30
CA PRO A 747 -27.66 8.95 13.24
C PRO A 747 -28.12 7.86 12.28
N PRO A 748 -27.98 8.06 10.95
CA PRO A 748 -28.26 7.01 9.98
C PRO A 748 -27.21 5.88 10.11
N ALA A 749 -27.57 4.68 9.65
CA ALA A 749 -26.66 3.55 9.62
C ALA A 749 -25.36 3.89 8.88
N TRP A 750 -24.24 3.43 9.44
CA TRP A 750 -22.90 3.68 8.94
C TRP A 750 -22.25 2.36 8.48
N ASP A 751 -21.80 2.30 7.23
CA ASP A 751 -21.05 1.17 6.68
C ASP A 751 -19.57 1.51 6.41
N GLY A 752 -19.22 2.80 6.49
CA GLY A 752 -17.89 3.34 6.19
C GLY A 752 -17.39 3.07 4.78
N ARG A 753 -18.23 2.57 3.86
CA ARG A 753 -17.82 2.20 2.50
C ARG A 753 -17.76 3.44 1.61
N VAL A 754 -16.73 3.52 0.80
CA VAL A 754 -16.56 4.62 -0.16
C VAL A 754 -17.04 4.16 -1.53
N GLY A 755 -17.99 4.88 -2.09
CA GLY A 755 -18.54 4.64 -3.43
C GLY A 755 -19.88 3.90 -3.43
N ALA A 756 -20.59 4.00 -4.55
CA ALA A 756 -21.82 3.25 -4.76
C ALA A 756 -21.51 1.82 -5.20
N GLU A 757 -22.31 0.85 -4.76
CA GLU A 757 -22.27 -0.50 -5.31
C GLU A 757 -22.65 -0.44 -6.79
N VAL A 758 -21.68 -0.71 -7.66
CA VAL A 758 -21.93 -0.84 -9.10
C VAL A 758 -22.43 -2.27 -9.34
N PRO A 759 -23.66 -2.46 -9.86
CA PRO A 759 -24.14 -3.78 -10.18
C PRO A 759 -23.18 -4.43 -11.19
N GLY A 760 -22.88 -5.72 -11.00
CA GLY A 760 -22.03 -6.47 -11.92
C GLY A 760 -22.56 -6.41 -13.35
N SER A 761 -21.66 -6.50 -14.34
CA SER A 761 -22.04 -6.50 -15.76
C SER A 761 -23.10 -7.55 -16.05
N THR A 762 -24.23 -7.12 -16.62
CA THR A 762 -25.31 -8.00 -17.08
C THR A 762 -25.06 -8.58 -18.47
N ASN A 763 -24.00 -8.13 -19.16
CA ASN A 763 -23.64 -8.65 -20.47
C ASN A 763 -22.98 -10.04 -20.34
N PRO A 764 -23.33 -11.01 -21.21
CA PRO A 764 -22.68 -12.31 -21.20
C PRO A 764 -21.20 -12.16 -21.60
N PRO A 765 -20.29 -12.94 -20.98
CA PRO A 765 -18.89 -12.98 -21.42
C PRO A 765 -18.79 -13.61 -22.82
N PRO A 766 -17.69 -13.38 -23.57
CA PRO A 766 -17.46 -14.13 -24.80
C PRO A 766 -17.21 -15.62 -24.53
N ALA A 767 -17.52 -16.45 -25.53
CA ALA A 767 -17.21 -17.87 -25.48
C ALA A 767 -15.70 -18.10 -25.28
N PRO A 768 -15.30 -19.16 -24.56
CA PRO A 768 -13.92 -19.44 -24.27
C PRO A 768 -13.19 -19.96 -25.52
N ILE A 769 -11.89 -19.73 -25.58
CA ILE A 769 -11.02 -20.29 -26.61
C ILE A 769 -10.47 -21.61 -26.07
N VAL A 770 -10.76 -22.70 -26.77
CA VAL A 770 -10.19 -24.03 -26.48
C VAL A 770 -8.79 -24.06 -27.02
N ILE A 771 -7.79 -24.21 -26.15
CA ILE A 771 -6.37 -24.26 -26.53
C ILE A 771 -5.99 -25.68 -26.89
N ALA A 772 -6.34 -26.65 -26.03
CA ALA A 772 -5.98 -28.03 -26.22
C ALA A 772 -7.00 -28.95 -25.56
N VAL A 773 -7.14 -30.16 -26.08
CA VAL A 773 -7.92 -31.23 -25.43
C VAL A 773 -7.06 -32.48 -25.35
N SER A 774 -6.74 -32.91 -24.13
CA SER A 774 -5.98 -34.13 -23.87
C SER A 774 -6.95 -35.22 -23.42
N ALA A 775 -6.97 -36.35 -24.13
CA ALA A 775 -7.88 -37.47 -23.89
C ALA A 775 -7.13 -38.80 -23.95
N GLY A 776 -6.33 -39.09 -22.91
CA GLY A 776 -5.55 -40.32 -22.79
C GLY A 776 -5.02 -40.60 -21.39
N GLY A 777 -4.72 -41.86 -21.09
CA GLY A 777 -4.33 -42.32 -19.76
C GLY A 777 -3.00 -41.74 -19.26
N ASP A 778 -1.98 -41.70 -20.11
CA ASP A 778 -0.62 -41.28 -19.74
C ASP A 778 -0.47 -39.74 -19.67
N THR A 779 -1.24 -38.98 -20.45
CA THR A 779 -1.24 -37.50 -20.41
C THR A 779 -2.09 -36.91 -19.29
N THR A 780 -3.15 -37.61 -18.86
CA THR A 780 -4.07 -37.12 -17.81
C THR A 780 -3.87 -37.80 -16.44
N GLY A 781 -3.00 -38.82 -16.39
CA GLY A 781 -2.71 -39.64 -15.21
C GLY A 781 -3.83 -40.58 -14.78
N THR A 782 -4.92 -40.68 -15.55
CA THR A 782 -6.06 -41.58 -15.27
C THR A 782 -6.71 -42.03 -16.60
N PRO A 783 -6.80 -43.34 -16.89
CA PRO A 783 -7.45 -43.84 -18.11
C PRO A 783 -8.90 -43.33 -18.23
N GLY A 784 -9.29 -42.89 -19.43
CA GLY A 784 -10.67 -42.45 -19.70
C GLY A 784 -11.04 -41.04 -19.20
N ARG A 785 -10.05 -40.24 -18.81
CA ARG A 785 -10.21 -38.83 -18.43
C ARG A 785 -9.90 -37.91 -19.60
N ILE A 786 -10.73 -36.89 -19.76
CA ILE A 786 -10.57 -35.81 -20.75
C ILE A 786 -10.27 -34.53 -19.99
N VAL A 787 -9.20 -33.84 -20.38
CA VAL A 787 -8.79 -32.54 -19.85
C VAL A 787 -8.86 -31.51 -20.99
N VAL A 788 -9.71 -30.51 -20.82
CA VAL A 788 -9.90 -29.43 -21.79
C VAL A 788 -9.21 -28.19 -21.27
N GLN A 789 -8.18 -27.73 -21.96
CA GLN A 789 -7.47 -26.49 -21.68
C GLN A 789 -8.20 -25.32 -22.35
N LEU A 790 -8.56 -24.32 -21.56
CA LEU A 790 -9.42 -23.21 -21.93
C LEU A 790 -8.79 -21.89 -21.50
N ARG A 791 -8.93 -20.89 -22.36
CA ARG A 791 -8.58 -19.50 -22.05
C ARG A 791 -9.76 -18.60 -22.36
N ALA A 792 -9.93 -17.57 -21.54
CA ALA A 792 -10.96 -16.55 -21.81
C ALA A 792 -10.54 -15.72 -23.04
N ALA A 793 -11.48 -15.44 -23.94
CA ALA A 793 -11.25 -14.46 -24.99
C ALA A 793 -11.06 -13.05 -24.39
N GLU A 794 -10.31 -12.19 -25.08
CA GLU A 794 -10.09 -10.81 -24.62
C GLU A 794 -11.42 -10.07 -24.48
N SER A 795 -11.71 -9.61 -23.25
CA SER A 795 -12.97 -8.96 -22.89
C SER A 795 -12.80 -8.14 -21.61
N ALA A 796 -13.60 -7.09 -21.49
CA ALA A 796 -13.72 -6.32 -20.25
C ALA A 796 -14.50 -7.06 -19.13
N ILE A 797 -15.16 -8.17 -19.46
CA ILE A 797 -15.96 -8.96 -18.52
C ILE A 797 -15.08 -10.06 -17.93
N ALA A 798 -14.88 -10.02 -16.61
CA ALA A 798 -14.10 -11.03 -15.90
C ALA A 798 -14.81 -12.40 -15.93
N VAL A 799 -14.13 -13.41 -16.49
CA VAL A 799 -14.58 -14.81 -16.48
C VAL A 799 -14.02 -15.49 -15.25
N VAL A 800 -14.91 -16.08 -14.43
CA VAL A 800 -14.53 -16.74 -13.17
C VAL A 800 -14.49 -18.26 -13.33
N ARG A 801 -15.32 -18.83 -14.22
CA ARG A 801 -15.40 -20.26 -14.46
C ARG A 801 -15.57 -20.60 -15.93
N PHE A 802 -15.16 -21.80 -16.29
CA PHE A 802 -15.52 -22.44 -17.54
C PHE A 802 -16.40 -23.65 -17.30
N GLU A 803 -17.35 -23.88 -18.19
CA GLU A 803 -18.19 -25.06 -18.23
C GLU A 803 -17.99 -25.80 -19.54
N VAL A 804 -17.92 -27.13 -19.49
CA VAL A 804 -17.79 -27.99 -20.66
C VAL A 804 -18.89 -29.05 -20.64
N GLN A 805 -19.71 -29.06 -21.68
CA GLN A 805 -20.64 -30.16 -21.97
C GLN A 805 -19.99 -31.15 -22.93
N HIS A 806 -20.35 -32.42 -22.77
CA HIS A 806 -19.76 -33.52 -23.51
C HIS A 806 -20.82 -34.55 -23.93
N LEU A 807 -20.71 -35.12 -25.13
CA LEU A 807 -21.68 -36.04 -25.70
C LEU A 807 -20.94 -37.22 -26.35
N LEU A 808 -21.21 -38.45 -25.89
CA LEU A 808 -20.74 -39.66 -26.55
C LEU A 808 -21.44 -39.82 -27.92
N ASN A 809 -20.70 -40.17 -28.96
CA ASN A 809 -21.25 -40.35 -30.30
C ASN A 809 -22.36 -41.42 -30.31
N GLY A 810 -23.55 -41.05 -30.80
CA GLY A 810 -24.74 -41.91 -30.80
C GLY A 810 -25.60 -41.86 -29.52
N ALA A 811 -25.20 -41.09 -28.50
CA ALA A 811 -26.01 -40.87 -27.30
C ALA A 811 -27.19 -39.90 -27.55
N PRO A 812 -28.29 -40.01 -26.78
CA PRO A 812 -29.52 -39.24 -27.02
C PRO A 812 -29.45 -37.76 -26.62
N GLY A 813 -28.40 -37.31 -25.93
CA GLY A 813 -28.27 -35.91 -25.48
C GLY A 813 -26.95 -35.60 -24.75
N TRP A 814 -26.62 -34.32 -24.67
CA TRP A 814 -25.39 -33.81 -24.02
C TRP A 814 -25.38 -34.14 -22.53
N SER A 815 -24.21 -34.54 -22.03
CA SER A 815 -23.91 -34.79 -20.62
C SER A 815 -23.06 -33.65 -20.05
N GLY A 816 -23.16 -33.41 -18.73
CA GLY A 816 -22.56 -32.23 -18.10
C GLY A 816 -23.44 -30.97 -18.20
N PRO A 817 -22.98 -29.81 -17.70
CA PRO A 817 -21.58 -29.40 -17.79
C PRO A 817 -20.69 -29.80 -16.62
N ALA A 818 -19.47 -30.23 -16.93
CA ALA A 818 -18.35 -30.19 -15.98
C ALA A 818 -17.86 -28.74 -15.83
N SER A 819 -17.49 -28.32 -14.61
CA SER A 819 -17.06 -26.94 -14.36
C SER A 819 -15.65 -26.87 -13.76
N GLY A 820 -14.91 -25.82 -14.11
CA GLY A 820 -13.58 -25.52 -13.56
C GLY A 820 -13.38 -24.02 -13.37
N LEU A 821 -12.47 -23.63 -12.48
CA LEU A 821 -12.10 -22.23 -12.27
C LEU A 821 -11.35 -21.70 -13.49
N ALA A 822 -11.67 -20.50 -13.96
CA ALA A 822 -11.01 -19.91 -15.12
C ALA A 822 -9.50 -19.72 -14.89
N GLY A 823 -9.09 -19.41 -13.65
CA GLY A 823 -7.67 -19.31 -13.27
C GLY A 823 -6.90 -20.64 -13.31
N ALA A 824 -7.58 -21.78 -13.25
CA ALA A 824 -6.95 -23.09 -13.43
C ALA A 824 -6.72 -23.42 -14.92
N GLY A 825 -7.33 -22.66 -15.85
CA GLY A 825 -7.18 -22.82 -17.29
C GLY A 825 -7.61 -24.18 -17.84
N THR A 826 -8.22 -25.04 -17.03
CA THR A 826 -8.51 -26.43 -17.37
C THR A 826 -9.83 -26.91 -16.78
N VAL A 827 -10.56 -27.72 -17.54
CA VAL A 827 -11.77 -28.43 -17.09
C VAL A 827 -11.58 -29.90 -17.39
N ALA A 828 -11.70 -30.74 -16.37
CA ALA A 828 -11.48 -32.18 -16.50
C ALA A 828 -12.72 -32.98 -16.09
N PHE A 829 -13.04 -34.01 -16.87
CA PHE A 829 -14.14 -34.94 -16.63
C PHE A 829 -13.75 -36.33 -17.15
N GLY A 830 -14.47 -37.38 -16.78
CA GLY A 830 -14.12 -38.75 -17.14
C GLY A 830 -15.33 -39.67 -17.21
N GLY A 831 -15.07 -40.96 -17.39
CA GLY A 831 -16.11 -41.99 -17.55
C GLY A 831 -16.23 -42.54 -18.97
N TYR A 832 -15.22 -42.33 -19.82
CA TYR A 832 -15.17 -42.82 -21.19
C TYR A 832 -14.15 -43.96 -21.34
N ALA A 833 -14.41 -44.90 -22.24
CA ALA A 833 -13.49 -45.98 -22.56
C ALA A 833 -12.55 -45.58 -23.72
N ALA A 834 -11.39 -46.22 -23.82
CA ALA A 834 -10.51 -46.07 -24.98
C ALA A 834 -11.25 -46.49 -26.27
N GLY A 835 -11.18 -45.65 -27.30
CA GLY A 835 -11.90 -45.76 -28.56
C GLY A 835 -13.23 -44.99 -28.64
N ASP A 836 -13.70 -44.41 -27.53
CA ASP A 836 -14.94 -43.62 -27.51
C ASP A 836 -14.76 -42.29 -28.24
N VAL A 837 -15.72 -41.94 -29.10
CA VAL A 837 -15.77 -40.64 -29.80
C VAL A 837 -16.69 -39.71 -29.01
N VAL A 838 -16.15 -38.60 -28.50
CA VAL A 838 -16.85 -37.65 -27.64
C VAL A 838 -16.88 -36.26 -28.30
N HIS A 839 -18.06 -35.67 -28.41
CA HIS A 839 -18.27 -34.28 -28.82
C HIS A 839 -18.25 -33.36 -27.60
N LEU A 840 -17.65 -32.18 -27.71
CA LEU A 840 -17.41 -31.23 -26.63
C LEU A 840 -17.84 -29.81 -27.01
N GLN A 841 -18.43 -29.09 -26.07
CA GLN A 841 -18.67 -27.65 -26.16
C GLN A 841 -18.31 -26.98 -24.84
N ALA A 842 -17.69 -25.80 -24.91
CA ALA A 842 -17.30 -25.04 -23.74
C ALA A 842 -18.05 -23.70 -23.68
N ARG A 843 -18.25 -23.14 -22.49
CA ARG A 843 -18.74 -21.78 -22.28
C ARG A 843 -18.07 -21.12 -21.08
N SER A 844 -18.04 -19.80 -21.07
CA SER A 844 -17.50 -18.95 -20.00
C SER A 844 -18.63 -18.56 -19.05
N ILE A 845 -18.31 -18.38 -17.77
CA ILE A 845 -19.22 -17.82 -16.77
C ILE A 845 -18.58 -16.60 -16.14
N SER A 846 -19.31 -15.47 -16.17
CA SER A 846 -18.84 -14.21 -15.58
C SER A 846 -18.87 -14.24 -14.06
N SER A 847 -18.26 -13.25 -13.43
CA SER A 847 -18.38 -13.03 -11.98
C SER A 847 -19.82 -12.82 -11.50
N ALA A 848 -20.71 -12.36 -12.38
CA ALA A 848 -22.14 -12.21 -12.13
C ALA A 848 -22.94 -13.51 -12.34
N GLY A 849 -22.29 -14.63 -12.66
CA GLY A 849 -22.94 -15.92 -12.91
C GLY A 849 -23.62 -16.04 -14.27
N ILE A 850 -23.34 -15.12 -15.20
CA ILE A 850 -23.98 -15.10 -16.52
C ILE A 850 -23.18 -15.97 -17.48
N PRO A 851 -23.80 -16.98 -18.12
CA PRO A 851 -23.12 -17.85 -19.09
C PRO A 851 -22.95 -17.15 -20.45
N SER A 852 -21.86 -17.45 -21.13
CA SER A 852 -21.69 -17.15 -22.57
C SER A 852 -22.46 -18.13 -23.44
N ASP A 853 -22.50 -17.84 -24.74
CA ASP A 853 -22.80 -18.85 -25.74
C ASP A 853 -21.79 -20.01 -25.70
N TRP A 854 -22.25 -21.18 -26.14
CA TRP A 854 -21.40 -22.36 -26.29
C TRP A 854 -20.46 -22.22 -27.49
N THR A 855 -19.24 -22.74 -27.37
CA THR A 855 -18.31 -22.84 -28.50
C THR A 855 -18.85 -23.80 -29.58
N ALA A 856 -18.23 -23.75 -30.75
CA ALA A 856 -18.42 -24.79 -31.77
C ALA A 856 -18.14 -26.19 -31.18
N VAL A 857 -18.83 -27.19 -31.72
CA VAL A 857 -18.68 -28.59 -31.31
C VAL A 857 -17.31 -29.12 -31.75
N ILE A 858 -16.50 -29.55 -30.81
CA ILE A 858 -15.19 -30.20 -31.04
C ILE A 858 -15.37 -31.70 -30.85
N THR A 859 -14.76 -32.53 -31.69
CA THR A 859 -14.86 -33.99 -31.58
C THR A 859 -13.50 -34.57 -31.23
N VAL A 860 -13.44 -35.37 -30.17
CA VAL A 860 -12.22 -35.99 -29.65
C VAL A 860 -12.45 -37.49 -29.50
N THR A 861 -11.46 -38.30 -29.89
CA THR A 861 -11.50 -39.75 -29.67
C THR A 861 -10.59 -40.06 -28.48
N VAL A 862 -11.08 -40.78 -27.48
CA VAL A 862 -10.31 -41.16 -26.29
C VAL A 862 -9.32 -42.26 -26.67
N GLY A 863 -8.02 -42.03 -26.56
CA GLY A 863 -6.96 -42.98 -26.94
C GLY A 863 -6.16 -43.50 -25.74
N ASP A 864 -5.42 -44.60 -25.94
CA ASP A 864 -4.42 -45.07 -24.97
C ASP A 864 -2.99 -44.61 -25.30
N ASP A 865 -2.71 -44.10 -26.52
CA ASP A 865 -1.43 -43.46 -26.89
C ASP A 865 -1.58 -42.50 -28.08
N GLU A 866 -0.79 -41.42 -28.02
CA GLU A 866 -0.52 -40.33 -28.99
C GLU A 866 -1.60 -39.27 -29.30
N ASP A 867 -1.20 -38.00 -29.11
CA ASP A 867 -1.94 -36.77 -29.38
C ASP A 867 -2.34 -36.64 -30.86
N ALA A 868 -3.65 -36.51 -31.11
CA ALA A 868 -4.15 -36.14 -32.43
C ALA A 868 -4.18 -34.61 -32.59
N LEU A 869 -3.09 -34.02 -33.09
CA LEU A 869 -3.09 -32.67 -33.63
C LEU A 869 -4.01 -32.59 -34.85
N ALA A 870 -4.87 -31.56 -34.89
CA ALA A 870 -5.82 -31.37 -35.99
C ALA A 870 -5.08 -31.02 -37.31
N PRO A 871 -5.46 -31.59 -38.46
CA PRO A 871 -4.85 -31.24 -39.74
C PRO A 871 -5.15 -29.78 -40.15
N PRO A 872 -4.32 -29.13 -40.99
CA PRO A 872 -4.54 -27.76 -41.45
C PRO A 872 -5.92 -27.61 -42.13
N VAL A 873 -6.62 -26.53 -41.80
CA VAL A 873 -8.06 -26.34 -42.03
C VAL A 873 -8.40 -26.12 -43.52
N SER A 874 -7.46 -25.66 -44.36
CA SER A 874 -7.66 -25.62 -45.82
C SER A 874 -6.36 -25.58 -46.63
N LEU A 875 -6.36 -26.25 -47.78
CA LEU A 875 -5.29 -26.19 -48.80
C LEU A 875 -5.86 -25.79 -50.16
N THR A 876 -5.29 -24.77 -50.78
CA THR A 876 -5.67 -24.28 -52.11
C THR A 876 -4.46 -24.16 -53.04
N ALA A 877 -4.70 -24.32 -54.34
CA ALA A 877 -3.69 -24.18 -55.39
C ALA A 877 -4.22 -23.23 -56.46
N GLU A 878 -3.46 -22.20 -56.79
CA GLU A 878 -3.83 -21.19 -57.80
C GLU A 878 -2.72 -21.02 -58.83
N ALA A 879 -3.10 -20.85 -60.11
CA ALA A 879 -2.17 -20.60 -61.20
C ALA A 879 -1.73 -19.13 -61.21
N VAL A 880 -0.43 -18.89 -61.23
CA VAL A 880 0.18 -17.55 -61.27
C VAL A 880 1.15 -17.51 -62.46
N PRO A 881 1.44 -16.36 -63.10
CA PRO A 881 2.38 -16.33 -64.23
C PRO A 881 3.72 -17.00 -63.86
N ASP A 882 4.11 -17.99 -64.67
CA ASP A 882 5.32 -18.83 -64.56
C ASP A 882 5.45 -19.74 -63.30
N ALA A 883 4.40 -19.89 -62.47
CA ALA A 883 4.43 -20.76 -61.27
C ALA A 883 3.04 -21.26 -60.81
N ILE A 884 3.02 -22.29 -59.97
CA ILE A 884 1.83 -22.62 -59.14
C ILE A 884 2.03 -22.05 -57.75
N GLN A 885 1.03 -21.36 -57.22
CA GLN A 885 1.02 -20.93 -55.83
C GLN A 885 0.17 -21.89 -55.00
N LEU A 886 0.80 -22.60 -54.08
CA LEU A 886 0.14 -23.47 -53.09
C LEU A 886 -0.02 -22.70 -51.80
N THR A 887 -1.24 -22.67 -51.25
CA THR A 887 -1.56 -21.94 -50.02
C THR A 887 -2.18 -22.90 -49.01
N ALA A 888 -1.61 -22.95 -47.81
CA ALA A 888 -2.11 -23.71 -46.68
C ALA A 888 -2.49 -22.77 -45.53
N THR A 889 -3.62 -23.04 -44.88
CA THR A 889 -4.07 -22.31 -43.69
C THR A 889 -4.18 -23.27 -42.52
N ALA A 890 -3.39 -23.04 -41.48
CA ALA A 890 -3.44 -23.73 -40.20
C ALA A 890 -4.32 -22.93 -39.20
N GLY A 891 -4.85 -23.60 -38.18
CA GLY A 891 -5.50 -22.92 -37.06
C GLY A 891 -4.49 -22.12 -36.24
N ASP A 892 -4.96 -21.06 -35.57
CA ASP A 892 -4.12 -20.17 -34.75
C ASP A 892 -3.74 -20.87 -33.42
N ASP A 893 -2.78 -21.80 -33.49
CA ASP A 893 -2.12 -22.39 -32.32
C ASP A 893 -0.65 -21.96 -32.25
N ASP A 894 -0.15 -21.71 -31.04
CA ASP A 894 1.21 -21.20 -30.75
C ASP A 894 2.32 -22.29 -30.88
N LEU A 895 2.04 -23.38 -31.60
CA LEU A 895 2.96 -24.48 -31.85
C LEU A 895 3.90 -24.18 -33.05
N THR A 896 5.10 -24.75 -33.02
CA THR A 896 6.10 -24.55 -34.07
C THR A 896 5.92 -25.60 -35.16
N TYR A 897 5.12 -25.29 -36.17
CA TYR A 897 4.87 -26.18 -37.29
C TYR A 897 5.97 -26.12 -38.36
N ARG A 898 6.39 -27.27 -38.89
CA ARG A 898 7.12 -27.36 -40.17
C ARG A 898 6.17 -27.87 -41.25
N ILE A 899 5.91 -27.05 -42.27
CA ILE A 899 5.01 -27.43 -43.37
C ILE A 899 5.87 -27.78 -44.59
N SER A 900 5.86 -29.05 -44.97
CA SER A 900 6.56 -29.54 -46.17
C SER A 900 5.57 -29.91 -47.27
N PHE A 901 5.86 -29.45 -48.48
CA PHE A 901 5.10 -29.72 -49.68
C PHE A 901 5.84 -30.76 -50.53
N TRP A 902 5.19 -31.89 -50.75
CA TRP A 902 5.70 -33.00 -51.55
C TRP A 902 4.99 -33.00 -52.90
N GLN A 903 5.73 -33.24 -53.98
CA GLN A 903 5.16 -33.40 -55.32
C GLN A 903 5.58 -34.72 -55.94
N MET A 904 4.68 -35.33 -56.70
CA MET A 904 4.97 -36.56 -57.44
C MET A 904 4.15 -36.63 -58.74
N PRO A 905 4.64 -37.34 -59.78
CA PRO A 905 3.86 -37.53 -61.00
C PRO A 905 2.53 -38.20 -60.67
N ALA A 906 1.43 -37.71 -61.27
CA ALA A 906 0.10 -38.20 -60.96
C ALA A 906 -0.01 -39.72 -61.18
N GLY A 907 -0.46 -40.44 -60.14
CA GLY A 907 -0.62 -41.90 -60.17
C GLY A 907 0.65 -42.75 -59.94
N ALA A 908 1.80 -42.15 -59.58
CA ALA A 908 3.01 -42.88 -59.22
C ALA A 908 2.99 -43.41 -57.76
N PRO A 909 3.64 -44.56 -57.46
CA PRO A 909 3.80 -45.06 -56.08
C PRO A 909 4.72 -44.16 -55.25
N TRP A 910 4.52 -44.17 -53.93
CA TRP A 910 5.04 -43.15 -53.00
C TRP A 910 6.58 -43.20 -52.83
N ALA A 911 7.28 -42.44 -53.66
CA ALA A 911 8.72 -42.15 -53.58
C ALA A 911 9.04 -40.74 -54.14
N GLY A 912 8.23 -39.75 -53.77
CA GLY A 912 8.33 -38.38 -54.29
C GLY A 912 9.49 -37.58 -53.69
N THR A 913 9.96 -36.58 -54.44
CA THR A 913 10.99 -35.63 -54.00
C THR A 913 10.34 -34.47 -53.25
N GLU A 914 10.92 -34.03 -52.13
CA GLU A 914 10.42 -32.85 -51.40
C GLU A 914 10.50 -31.63 -52.34
N ALA A 915 9.34 -31.03 -52.64
CA ALA A 915 9.24 -29.98 -53.65
C ALA A 915 9.66 -28.62 -53.06
N ALA A 916 9.31 -28.40 -51.79
CA ALA A 916 9.77 -27.28 -50.97
C ALA A 916 9.38 -27.47 -49.49
N THR A 917 10.18 -26.92 -48.58
CA THR A 917 9.92 -26.87 -47.14
C THR A 917 9.73 -25.43 -46.69
N LEU A 918 8.68 -25.15 -45.92
CA LEU A 918 8.52 -23.91 -45.17
C LEU A 918 8.80 -24.20 -43.69
N ALA A 919 9.96 -23.73 -43.21
CA ALA A 919 10.32 -23.75 -41.79
C ALA A 919 10.35 -22.30 -41.26
N GLY A 920 9.54 -22.01 -40.26
CA GLY A 920 9.51 -20.71 -39.60
C GLY A 920 9.14 -20.85 -38.13
N SER A 921 9.75 -20.04 -37.27
CA SER A 921 9.38 -19.94 -35.87
C SER A 921 8.17 -19.00 -35.72
N ARG A 922 7.05 -19.53 -35.22
CA ARG A 922 5.79 -18.84 -34.88
C ARG A 922 4.91 -18.38 -36.06
N LEU A 923 3.63 -18.78 -36.03
CA LEU A 923 2.54 -18.16 -36.80
C LEU A 923 1.82 -17.17 -35.88
N CYS A 924 2.36 -15.96 -35.73
CA CYS A 924 1.73 -14.90 -34.95
C CYS A 924 1.45 -13.68 -35.83
N GLU A 925 0.57 -13.85 -36.81
CA GLU A 925 -0.27 -12.79 -37.40
C GLU A 925 -1.65 -13.42 -37.67
N ALA A 926 -2.73 -12.66 -37.46
CA ALA A 926 -4.13 -13.06 -37.23
C ALA A 926 -4.87 -13.84 -38.36
N SER A 927 -4.15 -14.56 -39.20
CA SER A 927 -4.68 -15.62 -40.06
C SER A 927 -3.51 -16.52 -40.47
N GLY A 928 -3.28 -17.65 -39.78
CA GLY A 928 -2.20 -18.63 -40.03
C GLY A 928 -2.13 -19.22 -41.46
N THR A 929 -2.01 -18.39 -42.49
CA THR A 929 -1.99 -18.71 -43.91
C THR A 929 -0.59 -18.51 -44.47
N ARG A 930 -0.03 -19.55 -45.08
CA ARG A 930 1.27 -19.50 -45.76
C ARG A 930 1.11 -19.96 -47.19
N SER A 931 1.69 -19.21 -48.12
CA SER A 931 1.73 -19.58 -49.53
C SER A 931 3.16 -19.77 -50.01
N ILE A 932 3.36 -20.70 -50.93
CA ILE A 932 4.63 -20.95 -51.61
C ILE A 932 4.41 -20.96 -53.11
N ARG A 933 5.33 -20.32 -53.84
CA ARG A 933 5.36 -20.38 -55.31
C ARG A 933 6.35 -21.46 -55.74
N HIS A 934 5.85 -22.44 -56.48
CA HIS A 934 6.66 -23.50 -57.07
C HIS A 934 6.78 -23.27 -58.57
N ALA A 935 8.02 -23.21 -59.07
CA ALA A 935 8.31 -22.97 -60.47
C ALA A 935 7.82 -24.14 -61.34
N THR A 936 7.25 -23.82 -62.49
CA THR A 936 6.43 -24.74 -63.26
C THR A 936 7.24 -25.88 -63.90
N VAL A 937 6.93 -27.13 -63.56
CA VAL A 937 7.36 -28.33 -64.31
C VAL A 937 6.16 -28.86 -65.10
N PHE A 938 6.25 -28.87 -66.43
CA PHE A 938 5.15 -29.31 -67.30
C PHE A 938 4.78 -30.79 -67.01
N GLY A 939 3.50 -31.06 -66.71
CA GLY A 939 3.00 -32.40 -66.37
C GLY A 939 1.75 -32.41 -65.48
N ALA A 940 1.24 -33.61 -65.17
CA ALA A 940 0.19 -33.83 -64.15
C ALA A 940 0.84 -34.33 -62.86
N TRP A 941 0.57 -33.65 -61.74
CA TRP A 941 1.25 -33.87 -60.47
C TRP A 941 0.25 -33.97 -59.32
N ASP A 942 0.50 -34.89 -58.38
CA ASP A 942 -0.18 -34.99 -57.09
C ASP A 942 0.66 -34.29 -56.02
N TYR A 943 0.00 -33.59 -55.11
CA TYR A 943 0.65 -32.86 -54.03
C TYR A 943 0.23 -33.38 -52.68
N ARG A 944 1.14 -33.42 -51.70
CA ARG A 944 0.81 -33.74 -50.31
C ARG A 944 1.45 -32.71 -49.39
N VAL A 945 0.73 -32.35 -48.35
CA VAL A 945 1.26 -31.49 -47.29
C VAL A 945 1.46 -32.33 -46.04
N THR A 946 2.66 -32.22 -45.47
CA THR A 946 3.01 -32.83 -44.18
C THR A 946 3.30 -31.71 -43.20
N THR A 947 2.76 -31.81 -42.00
CA THR A 947 3.10 -30.94 -40.87
C THR A 947 3.91 -31.77 -39.88
N GLU A 948 5.13 -31.34 -39.57
CA GLU A 948 5.93 -31.91 -38.48
C GLU A 948 5.90 -30.94 -37.29
N ASP A 949 5.50 -31.43 -36.13
CA ASP A 949 5.78 -30.81 -34.84
C ASP A 949 6.85 -31.65 -34.13
N PHE A 950 7.43 -31.14 -33.03
CA PHE A 950 8.58 -31.78 -32.36
C PHE A 950 8.28 -33.20 -31.80
N GLU A 951 7.01 -33.64 -31.83
CA GLU A 951 6.57 -34.94 -31.31
C GLU A 951 5.72 -35.79 -32.28
N CYS A 952 5.26 -35.32 -33.45
CA CYS A 952 4.60 -36.19 -34.45
C CYS A 952 4.51 -35.60 -35.88
N ASN A 953 4.33 -36.47 -36.89
CA ASN A 953 4.16 -36.13 -38.30
C ASN A 953 2.76 -36.49 -38.82
N VAL A 954 2.00 -35.50 -39.30
CA VAL A 954 0.66 -35.70 -39.87
C VAL A 954 0.64 -35.23 -41.32
N SER A 955 -0.20 -35.83 -42.17
CA SER A 955 -0.21 -35.50 -43.60
C SER A 955 -1.58 -35.60 -44.27
N ALA A 956 -1.84 -34.68 -45.20
CA ALA A 956 -3.08 -34.61 -45.97
C ALA A 956 -2.80 -34.58 -47.49
N PRO A 957 -3.43 -35.48 -48.28
CA PRO A 957 -3.25 -35.49 -49.74
C PRO A 957 -4.09 -34.41 -50.43
N PHE A 958 -3.55 -33.86 -51.51
CA PHE A 958 -4.22 -32.96 -52.43
C PHE A 958 -4.21 -33.59 -53.83
N GLY A 959 -5.37 -33.63 -54.49
CA GLY A 959 -5.56 -34.32 -55.77
C GLY A 959 -4.78 -33.71 -56.95
N PRO A 960 -4.87 -34.33 -58.14
CA PRO A 960 -3.98 -34.02 -59.25
C PRO A 960 -4.23 -32.63 -59.85
N VAL A 961 -3.13 -31.93 -60.11
CA VAL A 961 -3.10 -30.62 -60.80
C VAL A 961 -2.32 -30.78 -62.11
N ALA A 962 -2.91 -30.34 -63.22
CA ALA A 962 -2.29 -30.42 -64.54
C ALA A 962 -1.82 -29.03 -65.00
N VAL A 963 -0.57 -28.94 -65.48
CA VAL A 963 -0.02 -27.69 -66.03
C VAL A 963 0.33 -27.83 -67.49
N THR A 964 -0.38 -27.11 -68.35
CA THR A 964 -0.18 -27.12 -69.80
C THR A 964 -0.08 -25.69 -70.31
N GLY A 965 0.97 -25.37 -71.07
CA GLY A 965 1.14 -24.04 -71.68
C GLY A 965 1.29 -22.88 -70.69
N GLY A 966 1.86 -23.11 -69.50
CA GLY A 966 2.08 -22.08 -68.49
C GLY A 966 0.84 -21.70 -67.67
N GLN A 967 -0.26 -22.44 -67.83
CA GLN A 967 -1.47 -22.30 -67.00
C GLN A 967 -1.76 -23.62 -66.27
N ALA A 968 -1.96 -23.54 -64.96
CA ALA A 968 -2.34 -24.68 -64.12
C ALA A 968 -3.86 -24.75 -64.00
N ALA A 969 -4.44 -25.90 -64.29
CA ALA A 969 -5.87 -26.15 -64.13
C ALA A 969 -6.09 -27.43 -63.32
N ARG A 970 -7.04 -27.39 -62.39
CA ARG A 970 -7.48 -28.58 -61.66
C ARG A 970 -8.17 -29.52 -62.65
N GLY A 971 -7.79 -30.80 -62.67
CA GLY A 971 -8.46 -31.79 -63.50
C GLY A 971 -9.96 -31.82 -63.19
N ALA A 972 -10.79 -31.83 -64.22
CA ALA A 972 -12.25 -31.85 -64.08
C ALA A 972 -12.70 -33.15 -63.40
N GLY A 973 -12.88 -33.12 -62.07
CA GLY A 973 -13.34 -34.29 -61.31
C GLY A 973 -13.23 -34.25 -59.78
N ALA A 974 -12.54 -33.28 -59.16
CA ALA A 974 -12.38 -33.27 -57.70
C ALA A 974 -13.01 -32.02 -57.04
N GLY A 975 -13.97 -32.21 -56.14
CA GLY A 975 -14.58 -31.15 -55.33
C GLY A 975 -13.65 -30.62 -54.22
N ASN A 976 -13.96 -29.45 -53.65
CA ASN A 976 -13.25 -28.91 -52.48
C ASN A 976 -13.32 -29.92 -51.32
N LEU A 977 -12.16 -30.28 -50.74
CA LEU A 977 -12.11 -31.10 -49.53
C LEU A 977 -12.58 -30.25 -48.35
N ARG A 978 -13.90 -30.22 -48.13
CA ARG A 978 -14.51 -29.95 -46.83
C ARG A 978 -15.02 -31.27 -46.28
N GLY A 979 -14.29 -31.81 -45.30
CA GLY A 979 -14.71 -32.86 -44.36
C GLY A 979 -15.22 -34.20 -44.92
N ALA A 980 -14.52 -35.29 -44.62
CA ALA A 980 -15.16 -36.60 -44.41
C ALA A 980 -14.23 -37.50 -43.58
N GLY A 981 -14.76 -38.03 -42.47
CA GLY A 981 -14.04 -38.94 -41.60
C GLY A 981 -13.90 -40.37 -42.15
N ALA A 982 -13.02 -41.09 -41.44
CA ALA A 982 -13.04 -42.52 -41.16
C ALA A 982 -12.61 -43.54 -42.24
N ARG A 983 -11.62 -44.34 -41.81
CA ARG A 983 -11.48 -45.82 -41.88
C ARG A 983 -10.34 -46.43 -42.69
N ASN A 984 -9.69 -47.35 -41.97
CA ASN A 984 -9.03 -48.60 -42.35
C ASN A 984 -7.56 -48.54 -42.79
N ILE A 985 -6.69 -48.98 -41.86
CA ILE A 985 -5.68 -49.98 -42.20
C ILE A 985 -5.89 -51.18 -41.26
N ARG A 986 -6.51 -52.24 -41.79
CA ARG A 986 -6.28 -53.60 -41.31
C ARG A 986 -4.93 -54.04 -41.87
N GLY A 987 -4.09 -54.59 -41.00
CA GLY A 987 -2.73 -55.00 -41.33
C GLY A 987 -2.59 -56.29 -42.14
N ALA A 988 -1.35 -56.54 -42.55
CA ALA A 988 -0.63 -57.82 -42.54
C ALA A 988 0.74 -57.59 -43.19
N GLY A 989 1.81 -57.90 -42.45
CA GLY A 989 3.20 -57.75 -42.88
C GLY A 989 4.12 -57.69 -41.68
#